data_AF-A0AAU7C8B4-F1
#
_entry.id   AF-A0AAU7C8B4-F1
#
_cell.length_a   1.000
_cell.length_b   1.000
_cell.length_c   1.000
_cell.angle_alpha   90.00
_cell.angle_beta   90.00
_cell.angle_gamma   90.00
#
_symmetry.space_group_name_H-M   'P 1'
#
loop_
_entity.id
_entity.type
_entity.pdbx_description
1 polymer ?
#
loop_
_entity_poly.entity_id
_entity_poly.type
_entity_poly.pdbx_seq_one_letter_code
_entity_poly.pdbx_strand_id
1 'polypeptide(L)'
;MPKLLTSATLLAFLFMPTSGPARAATGAVEGTLRVWHPMALNFQGPAASEADDRPNPFLDYRLQVRLTSPDGRDFDVPGFFDGDGQGAGHGTCWRVRFTPDRAGAWRYRASFRSGPRIAVDLAEAGASTAFDGETGTFNVGERDPAAPGFLRWGRLSYTGGHYLKFQDGPYWLKGGTDEPENLLAYKGFDDTRPSHDYAIHEEDWRPGDPDWGPGKGKAIIGALNYLASRHVNSIYFLTMNIGGDGKDVWPWIGTPERTGSPTNDNLHFDISKLGQWDLVFAHAQRKGVALHVVFNEAEAANKRELDDGELGVERKLYYREMIARFGYHPALQWNLCEEYNIGGLNLEADRVREFARYIRAVDPFDHPLTVHSAGDPVKALAFTFGDPDFDLTSVQINQRRIDLVAEALRAATEQAGRPLPIMMDEFTVDKGTNASHDPRDDAELQRKQKLWPTYLSGGSIEFILEGLLKLDSFKTPAREALWNYVWYAREFLEELPFWEMKPADPLSRGQPSTSESAKARPPPWDPRFSPNPAGSMPSTFPRPTRPATSTSQALRIPTRGVGTTQGSGSSKAKPRRSRGAVGSRSGRRRATRTRIGSFCSRPPTDPPRPPPPCTQESRGRRNHRKRWGSLRNGSTIWRRLSVVEAA
;
A
#
# COMPACT_ATOMS: atom_id res chain seq x y z
N MET A 1 -3.59 70.17 -68.89
CA MET A 1 -4.38 69.38 -67.91
C MET A 1 -3.40 68.63 -66.99
N PRO A 2 -3.72 68.44 -65.70
CA PRO A 2 -2.90 68.98 -64.62
C PRO A 2 -2.00 67.99 -63.85
N LYS A 3 -1.12 68.64 -63.07
CA LYS A 3 -0.22 68.22 -61.99
C LYS A 3 -0.77 67.10 -61.09
N LEU A 4 0.10 66.17 -60.69
CA LEU A 4 -0.10 65.32 -59.51
C LEU A 4 1.02 65.59 -58.50
N LEU A 5 0.59 66.14 -57.37
CA LEU A 5 1.36 66.38 -56.16
C LEU A 5 1.66 65.05 -55.47
N THR A 6 2.89 64.92 -54.97
CA THR A 6 3.29 63.95 -53.94
C THR A 6 2.77 64.41 -52.57
N SER A 7 1.72 63.76 -52.06
CA SER A 7 1.30 63.89 -50.67
C SER A 7 2.02 62.87 -49.80
N ALA A 8 2.79 63.37 -48.83
CA ALA A 8 3.35 62.58 -47.74
C ALA A 8 2.26 62.25 -46.72
N THR A 9 1.94 60.96 -46.56
CA THR A 9 1.01 60.48 -45.52
C THR A 9 1.81 60.24 -44.24
N LEU A 10 1.59 61.10 -43.25
CA LEU A 10 2.08 60.95 -41.88
C LEU A 10 1.24 59.86 -41.18
N LEU A 11 1.78 58.65 -41.07
CA LEU A 11 1.15 57.56 -40.31
C LEU A 11 1.46 57.75 -38.82
N ALA A 12 0.50 58.31 -38.07
CA ALA A 12 0.57 58.38 -36.61
C ALA A 12 0.42 56.96 -36.04
N PHE A 13 1.52 56.36 -35.56
CA PHE A 13 1.47 55.14 -34.76
C PHE A 13 0.82 55.48 -33.41
N LEU A 14 -0.46 55.11 -33.24
CA LEU A 14 -1.03 54.96 -31.91
C LEU A 14 -0.25 53.85 -31.19
N PHE A 15 0.54 54.24 -30.20
CA PHE A 15 1.04 53.33 -29.17
C PHE A 15 -0.18 52.81 -28.40
N MET A 16 -0.70 51.66 -28.81
CA MET A 16 -1.49 50.83 -27.89
C MET A 16 -0.52 50.37 -26.79
N PRO A 17 -0.80 50.61 -25.50
CA PRO A 17 -0.06 49.94 -24.45
C PRO A 17 -0.27 48.43 -24.66
N THR A 18 0.81 47.73 -25.01
CA THR A 18 0.85 46.27 -24.91
C THR A 18 0.61 45.95 -23.45
N SER A 19 -0.63 45.57 -23.12
CA SER A 19 -0.95 44.87 -21.89
C SER A 19 0.06 43.74 -21.75
N GLY A 20 0.92 43.83 -20.73
CA GLY A 20 1.88 42.78 -20.38
C GLY A 20 1.17 41.43 -20.16
N PRO A 21 1.92 40.33 -20.13
CA PRO A 21 1.35 39.01 -19.91
C PRO A 21 0.51 39.02 -18.63
N ALA A 22 -0.73 38.53 -18.74
CA ALA A 22 -1.62 38.36 -17.60
C ALA A 22 -0.93 37.50 -16.54
N ARG A 23 -0.81 38.02 -15.33
CA ARG A 23 -0.45 37.23 -14.15
C ARG A 23 -1.64 36.30 -13.82
N ALA A 24 -1.52 35.04 -14.21
CA ALA A 24 -2.15 33.86 -13.60
C ALA A 24 -1.38 32.63 -14.16
N ALA A 25 -1.02 31.62 -13.39
CA ALA A 25 -1.89 30.98 -12.44
C ALA A 25 -1.15 30.67 -11.14
N THR A 26 -1.72 31.14 -10.02
CA THR A 26 -1.60 30.43 -8.75
C THR A 26 -1.97 28.96 -8.98
N GLY A 27 -1.22 28.02 -8.40
CA GLY A 27 -1.51 26.60 -8.41
C GLY A 27 -2.98 26.37 -8.15
N ALA A 28 -3.67 25.85 -9.17
CA ALA A 28 -5.11 25.69 -9.17
C ALA A 28 -5.48 24.59 -8.18
N VAL A 29 -6.27 24.96 -7.19
CA VAL A 29 -6.72 24.06 -6.13
C VAL A 29 -7.99 23.34 -6.62
N GLU A 30 -7.97 22.01 -6.62
CA GLU A 30 -9.10 21.16 -7.00
C GLU A 30 -9.42 20.15 -5.91
N GLY A 31 -10.66 19.65 -5.89
CA GLY A 31 -11.12 18.65 -4.94
C GLY A 31 -11.94 19.23 -3.78
N THR A 32 -12.21 18.40 -2.77
CA THR A 32 -13.02 18.81 -1.61
C THR A 32 -12.10 19.30 -0.50
N LEU A 33 -12.14 20.60 -0.22
CA LEU A 33 -11.30 21.23 0.82
C LEU A 33 -11.86 20.99 2.22
N ARG A 34 -11.73 19.76 2.72
CA ARG A 34 -12.07 19.33 4.07
C ARG A 34 -10.99 18.40 4.60
N VAL A 35 -10.83 18.35 5.92
CA VAL A 35 -9.93 17.39 6.57
C VAL A 35 -10.24 15.96 6.09
N TRP A 36 -9.19 15.23 5.71
CA TRP A 36 -9.21 13.87 5.17
C TRP A 36 -9.86 13.68 3.79
N HIS A 37 -10.23 14.77 3.12
CA HIS A 37 -10.66 14.71 1.73
C HIS A 37 -9.48 15.03 0.81
N PRO A 38 -9.19 14.17 -0.18
CA PRO A 38 -8.17 14.45 -1.18
C PRO A 38 -8.41 15.76 -1.95
N MET A 39 -7.32 16.44 -2.24
CA MET A 39 -7.24 17.61 -3.10
C MET A 39 -6.02 17.55 -4.01
N ALA A 40 -6.02 18.38 -5.05
CA ALA A 40 -4.89 18.55 -5.95
C ALA A 40 -4.49 20.02 -6.06
N LEU A 41 -3.19 20.25 -6.27
CA LEU A 41 -2.62 21.50 -6.74
C LEU A 41 -2.09 21.28 -8.15
N ASN A 42 -2.64 22.01 -9.13
CA ASN A 42 -2.27 21.90 -10.53
C ASN A 42 -1.52 23.16 -10.97
N PHE A 43 -0.36 22.97 -11.59
CA PHE A 43 0.48 24.03 -12.13
C PHE A 43 0.59 23.88 -13.65
N GLN A 44 0.59 25.01 -14.36
CA GLN A 44 0.88 25.06 -15.78
C GLN A 44 2.38 25.25 -15.97
N GLY A 45 3.06 24.20 -16.40
CA GLY A 45 4.51 24.16 -16.59
C GLY A 45 4.92 23.96 -18.05
N PRO A 46 6.18 23.57 -18.29
CA PRO A 46 6.65 23.20 -19.63
C PRO A 46 5.74 22.14 -20.24
N ALA A 47 5.48 22.27 -21.54
CA ALA A 47 4.80 21.24 -22.30
C ALA A 47 5.74 20.04 -22.46
N ALA A 48 5.21 18.83 -22.24
CA ALA A 48 5.92 17.59 -22.44
C ALA A 48 4.97 16.49 -22.92
N SER A 49 5.53 15.37 -23.33
CA SER A 49 4.85 14.09 -23.53
C SER A 49 5.48 13.03 -22.64
N GLU A 50 4.68 12.07 -22.19
CA GLU A 50 5.14 10.90 -21.44
C GLU A 50 6.19 10.05 -22.18
N ALA A 51 6.38 10.26 -23.49
CA ALA A 51 7.43 9.62 -24.30
C ALA A 51 8.64 10.51 -24.60
N ASP A 52 8.72 11.74 -24.05
CA ASP A 52 9.86 12.62 -24.28
C ASP A 52 11.10 12.16 -23.51
N ASP A 53 12.26 12.09 -24.18
CA ASP A 53 13.55 11.73 -23.56
C ASP A 53 14.38 12.94 -23.09
N ARG A 54 14.16 14.12 -23.67
CA ARG A 54 15.08 15.28 -23.56
C ARG A 54 14.34 16.61 -23.55
N PRO A 55 13.96 17.11 -22.37
CA PRO A 55 14.03 16.44 -21.07
C PRO A 55 12.98 15.34 -20.91
N ASN A 56 13.31 14.27 -20.15
CA ASN A 56 12.29 13.32 -19.70
C ASN A 56 11.42 13.98 -18.60
N PRO A 57 10.07 14.00 -18.75
CA PRO A 57 9.20 14.74 -17.84
C PRO A 57 9.17 14.17 -16.42
N PHE A 58 9.43 12.87 -16.26
CA PHE A 58 9.42 12.18 -14.97
C PHE A 58 10.78 12.26 -14.27
N LEU A 59 11.87 12.27 -15.05
CA LEU A 59 13.23 12.14 -14.53
C LEU A 59 14.00 13.46 -14.46
N ASP A 60 13.85 14.32 -15.46
CA ASP A 60 14.64 15.54 -15.63
C ASP A 60 13.94 16.81 -15.14
N TYR A 61 12.71 16.66 -14.63
CA TYR A 61 12.03 17.68 -13.85
C TYR A 61 11.68 17.16 -12.45
N ARG A 62 11.69 18.07 -11.47
CA ARG A 62 11.25 17.77 -10.11
C ARG A 62 10.31 18.86 -9.62
N LEU A 63 9.04 18.48 -9.46
CA LEU A 63 8.06 19.24 -8.69
C LEU A 63 8.06 18.77 -7.24
N GLN A 64 8.34 19.69 -6.32
CA GLN A 64 8.15 19.51 -4.88
C GLN A 64 7.31 20.68 -4.35
N VAL A 65 6.29 20.41 -3.55
CA VAL A 65 5.46 21.47 -2.95
C VAL A 65 5.52 21.36 -1.44
N ARG A 66 6.07 22.38 -0.79
CA ARG A 66 6.01 22.51 0.66
C ARG A 66 4.64 23.04 1.04
N LEU A 67 3.84 22.23 1.70
CA LEU A 67 2.56 22.64 2.31
C LEU A 67 2.76 22.88 3.80
N THR A 68 2.46 24.09 4.27
CA THR A 68 2.48 24.43 5.69
C THR A 68 1.06 24.41 6.24
N SER A 69 0.86 23.59 7.27
CA SER A 69 -0.42 23.46 7.98
C SER A 69 -0.76 24.71 8.80
N PRO A 70 -2.02 24.85 9.24
CA PRO A 70 -2.44 25.89 10.18
C PRO A 70 -1.66 25.88 11.51
N ASP A 71 -1.19 24.70 11.95
CA ASP A 71 -0.38 24.52 13.17
C ASP A 71 1.13 24.67 12.93
N GLY A 72 1.56 24.99 11.71
CA GLY A 72 2.95 25.30 11.36
C GLY A 72 3.83 24.10 11.02
N ARG A 73 3.25 22.90 10.88
CA ARG A 73 3.95 21.72 10.35
C ARG A 73 4.10 21.83 8.84
N ASP A 74 5.26 21.43 8.33
CA ASP A 74 5.54 21.39 6.89
C ASP A 74 5.46 19.97 6.37
N PHE A 75 4.85 19.81 5.20
CA PHE A 75 4.81 18.59 4.40
C PHE A 75 5.50 18.88 3.07
N ASP A 76 6.55 18.13 2.74
CA ASP A 76 7.28 18.31 1.49
C ASP A 76 6.80 17.31 0.44
N VAL A 77 5.74 17.66 -0.30
CA VAL A 77 4.99 16.69 -1.09
C VAL A 77 5.53 16.61 -2.53
N PRO A 78 5.90 15.40 -3.00
CA PRO A 78 6.35 15.24 -4.38
C PRO A 78 5.18 15.39 -5.36
N GLY A 79 5.40 16.14 -6.43
CA GLY A 79 4.50 16.20 -7.58
C GLY A 79 5.02 15.41 -8.78
N PHE A 80 4.19 15.32 -9.80
CA PHE A 80 4.41 14.52 -11.02
C PHE A 80 3.90 15.24 -12.26
N PHE A 81 4.38 14.83 -13.44
CA PHE A 81 3.83 15.25 -14.72
C PHE A 81 2.51 14.51 -15.01
N ASP A 82 1.47 15.25 -15.35
CA ASP A 82 0.11 14.73 -15.51
C ASP A 82 -0.49 15.05 -16.88
N GLY A 83 0.35 15.34 -17.88
CA GLY A 83 -0.09 15.54 -19.25
C GLY A 83 -1.01 16.75 -19.38
N ASP A 84 -2.25 16.56 -19.82
CA ASP A 84 -3.28 17.60 -19.85
C ASP A 84 -4.11 17.71 -18.54
N GLY A 85 -3.83 16.85 -17.56
CA GLY A 85 -4.56 16.72 -16.31
C GLY A 85 -5.87 15.95 -16.40
N GLN A 86 -6.21 15.43 -17.59
CA GLN A 86 -7.43 14.68 -17.91
C GLN A 86 -7.13 13.29 -18.50
N GLY A 87 -5.87 12.86 -18.46
CA GLY A 87 -5.42 11.52 -18.85
C GLY A 87 -4.75 11.44 -20.23
N ALA A 88 -4.54 12.55 -20.94
CA ALA A 88 -3.72 12.52 -22.14
C ALA A 88 -2.23 12.46 -21.78
N GLY A 89 -1.45 11.62 -22.47
CA GLY A 89 0.00 11.49 -22.31
C GLY A 89 0.84 12.69 -22.75
N HIS A 90 0.22 13.85 -23.00
CA HIS A 90 0.92 15.09 -23.36
C HIS A 90 0.16 16.31 -22.85
N GLY A 91 0.89 17.38 -22.54
CA GLY A 91 0.31 18.63 -22.09
C GLY A 91 1.23 19.41 -21.17
N THR A 92 0.65 20.32 -20.39
CA THR A 92 1.36 21.28 -19.54
C THR A 92 1.03 21.16 -18.05
N CYS A 93 0.27 20.12 -17.65
CA CYS A 93 -0.18 19.93 -16.28
C CYS A 93 0.88 19.24 -15.42
N TRP A 94 1.23 19.89 -14.31
CA TRP A 94 2.08 19.34 -13.26
C TRP A 94 1.29 19.34 -11.96
N ARG A 95 1.19 18.19 -11.29
CA ARG A 95 0.21 17.96 -10.22
C ARG A 95 0.88 17.52 -8.93
N VAL A 96 0.36 18.02 -7.81
CA VAL A 96 0.56 17.46 -6.47
C VAL A 96 -0.79 17.01 -5.93
N ARG A 97 -0.86 15.80 -5.38
CA ARG A 97 -2.03 15.33 -4.62
C ARG A 97 -1.74 15.38 -3.13
N PHE A 98 -2.73 15.83 -2.35
CA PHE A 98 -2.58 16.01 -0.91
C PHE A 98 -3.90 15.74 -0.19
N THR A 99 -3.82 15.21 1.02
CA THR A 99 -4.96 15.03 1.90
C THR A 99 -4.69 15.74 3.22
N PRO A 100 -5.29 16.93 3.45
CA PRO A 100 -5.03 17.74 4.64
C PRO A 100 -5.54 17.07 5.91
N ASP A 101 -4.75 17.17 6.99
CA ASP A 101 -5.04 16.57 8.30
C ASP A 101 -5.63 17.57 9.32
N ARG A 102 -5.79 18.83 8.93
CA ARG A 102 -6.21 19.93 9.81
C ARG A 102 -7.09 20.94 9.08
N ALA A 103 -8.11 21.41 9.78
CA ALA A 103 -8.94 22.52 9.33
C ALA A 103 -8.20 23.85 9.54
N GLY A 104 -8.48 24.82 8.67
CA GLY A 104 -7.90 26.16 8.72
C GLY A 104 -7.13 26.56 7.45
N ALA A 105 -6.36 27.64 7.56
CA ALA A 105 -5.61 28.22 6.45
C ALA A 105 -4.29 27.48 6.23
N TRP A 106 -4.19 26.80 5.09
CA TRP A 106 -2.97 26.18 4.60
C TRP A 106 -2.23 27.14 3.66
N ARG A 107 -0.90 27.02 3.63
CA ARG A 107 -0.03 27.74 2.69
C ARG A 107 0.78 26.74 1.89
N TYR A 108 1.13 27.09 0.66
CA TYR A 108 2.07 26.30 -0.12
C TYR A 108 3.18 27.15 -0.72
N ARG A 109 4.33 26.52 -0.99
CA ARG A 109 5.40 27.03 -1.85
C ARG A 109 5.87 25.92 -2.79
N ALA A 110 5.77 26.16 -4.08
CA ALA A 110 6.29 25.26 -5.10
C ALA A 110 7.81 25.42 -5.27
N SER A 111 8.48 24.29 -5.51
CA SER A 111 9.84 24.18 -5.99
C SER A 111 9.80 23.36 -7.28
N PHE A 112 10.13 23.98 -8.41
CA PHE A 112 10.12 23.33 -9.71
C PHE A 112 11.50 23.44 -10.37
N ARG A 113 12.17 22.29 -10.46
CA ARG A 113 13.58 22.21 -10.85
C ARG A 113 13.72 21.40 -12.14
N SER A 114 14.68 21.77 -12.97
CA SER A 114 15.10 20.99 -14.13
C SER A 114 16.59 20.63 -14.05
N GLY A 115 16.93 19.49 -14.63
CA GLY A 115 18.31 19.03 -14.74
C GLY A 115 18.39 17.51 -14.85
N PRO A 116 19.53 16.95 -15.31
CA PRO A 116 19.65 15.52 -15.52
C PRO A 116 19.34 14.72 -14.24
N ARG A 117 18.33 13.84 -14.29
CA ARG A 117 17.92 12.95 -13.18
C ARG A 117 17.56 13.68 -11.89
N ILE A 118 17.11 14.93 -11.98
CA ILE A 118 16.84 15.76 -10.81
C ILE A 118 15.70 15.21 -9.95
N ALA A 119 14.76 14.45 -10.53
CA ALA A 119 13.62 13.88 -9.81
C ALA A 119 14.03 12.95 -8.65
N VAL A 120 15.15 12.24 -8.79
CA VAL A 120 15.62 11.21 -7.85
C VAL A 120 16.78 11.64 -6.96
N ASP A 121 17.26 12.88 -7.13
CA ASP A 121 18.23 13.49 -6.22
C ASP A 121 17.49 13.98 -4.97
N LEU A 122 18.00 13.67 -3.77
CA LEU A 122 17.43 14.16 -2.51
C LEU A 122 17.92 15.57 -2.15
N ALA A 123 18.99 16.07 -2.78
CA ALA A 123 19.51 17.41 -2.55
C ALA A 123 18.69 18.48 -3.30
N GLU A 124 18.74 19.72 -2.82
CA GLU A 124 18.29 20.90 -3.59
C GLU A 124 19.27 21.19 -4.73
N ALA A 125 19.11 20.49 -5.86
CA ALA A 125 19.95 20.59 -7.04
C ALA A 125 19.16 21.09 -8.27
N GLY A 126 19.78 21.06 -9.45
CA GLY A 126 19.17 21.50 -10.72
C GLY A 126 19.01 23.02 -10.81
N ALA A 127 18.38 23.50 -11.88
CA ALA A 127 18.04 24.90 -12.10
C ALA A 127 16.56 25.15 -11.80
N SER A 128 16.23 26.26 -11.14
CA SER A 128 14.84 26.75 -11.04
C SER A 128 14.26 27.00 -12.43
N THR A 129 13.00 26.65 -12.66
CA THR A 129 12.30 26.92 -13.92
C THR A 129 10.80 27.10 -13.73
N ALA A 130 10.11 27.57 -14.78
CA ALA A 130 8.66 27.78 -14.84
C ALA A 130 8.07 28.45 -13.58
N PHE A 131 7.29 27.72 -12.78
CA PHE A 131 6.56 28.20 -11.60
C PHE A 131 7.33 27.99 -10.27
N ASP A 132 8.66 27.82 -10.32
CA ASP A 132 9.49 27.72 -9.13
C ASP A 132 9.31 28.94 -8.20
N GLY A 133 9.14 28.66 -6.90
CA GLY A 133 8.95 29.68 -5.88
C GLY A 133 7.54 30.24 -5.78
N GLU A 134 6.60 29.78 -6.61
CA GLU A 134 5.21 30.20 -6.54
C GLU A 134 4.59 29.83 -5.18
N THR A 135 3.78 30.73 -4.63
CA THR A 135 3.13 30.54 -3.32
C THR A 135 1.65 30.82 -3.41
N GLY A 136 0.87 30.14 -2.57
CA GLY A 136 -0.55 30.42 -2.41
C GLY A 136 -1.10 29.91 -1.08
N THR A 137 -2.40 30.13 -0.89
CA THR A 137 -3.12 29.73 0.32
C THR A 137 -4.47 29.14 -0.04
N PHE A 138 -4.95 28.19 0.75
CA PHE A 138 -6.30 27.66 0.66
C PHE A 138 -6.84 27.35 2.05
N ASN A 139 -8.16 27.34 2.20
CA ASN A 139 -8.81 27.04 3.48
C ASN A 139 -9.41 25.64 3.44
N VAL A 140 -9.10 24.83 4.45
CA VAL A 140 -9.64 23.48 4.65
C VAL A 140 -10.72 23.54 5.72
N GLY A 141 -11.92 23.04 5.41
CA GLY A 141 -13.02 22.93 6.34
C GLY A 141 -12.88 21.75 7.32
N GLU A 142 -13.74 21.73 8.33
CA GLU A 142 -13.78 20.68 9.35
C GLU A 142 -13.98 19.28 8.76
N ARG A 143 -13.45 18.29 9.49
CA ARG A 143 -13.66 16.86 9.22
C ARG A 143 -15.16 16.56 9.18
N ASP A 144 -15.55 15.69 8.27
CA ASP A 144 -16.90 15.11 8.23
C ASP A 144 -16.88 13.68 8.82
N PRO A 145 -17.38 13.47 10.06
CA PRO A 145 -17.45 12.14 10.66
C PRO A 145 -18.40 11.17 9.92
N ALA A 146 -19.27 11.69 9.04
CA ALA A 146 -20.17 10.90 8.21
C ALA A 146 -19.60 10.62 6.81
N ALA A 147 -18.36 11.05 6.52
CA ALA A 147 -17.71 10.81 5.23
C ALA A 147 -17.61 9.30 4.91
N PRO A 148 -17.63 8.93 3.62
CA PRO A 148 -17.56 7.53 3.21
C PRO A 148 -16.20 6.91 3.53
N GLY A 149 -16.20 5.62 3.89
CA GLY A 149 -14.96 4.85 4.04
C GLY A 149 -13.97 5.50 5.00
N PHE A 150 -12.69 5.49 4.66
CA PHE A 150 -11.66 6.02 5.55
C PHE A 150 -11.54 7.54 5.59
N LEU A 151 -12.26 8.26 4.73
CA LEU A 151 -12.27 9.73 4.74
C LEU A 151 -12.84 10.25 6.07
N ARG A 152 -13.70 9.49 6.75
CA ARG A 152 -14.19 9.88 8.09
C ARG A 152 -13.13 9.77 9.19
N TRP A 153 -12.11 8.94 9.01
CA TRP A 153 -11.14 8.57 10.06
C TRP A 153 -9.73 9.08 9.79
N GLY A 154 -9.41 9.38 8.53
CA GLY A 154 -8.12 9.92 8.13
C GLY A 154 -7.06 8.85 7.99
N ARG A 155 -5.81 9.24 8.21
CA ARG A 155 -4.64 8.41 7.92
C ARG A 155 -4.57 7.18 8.84
N LEU A 156 -4.30 6.01 8.27
CA LEU A 156 -3.94 4.81 9.01
C LEU A 156 -2.44 4.84 9.32
N SER A 157 -2.07 4.80 10.60
CA SER A 157 -0.68 4.99 11.02
C SER A 157 -0.27 3.96 12.07
N TYR A 158 1.03 3.67 12.10
CA TYR A 158 1.64 2.96 13.22
C TYR A 158 1.79 3.90 14.42
N THR A 159 1.40 3.41 15.61
CA THR A 159 1.33 4.23 16.84
C THR A 159 2.14 3.66 18.00
N GLY A 160 3.11 2.79 17.71
CA GLY A 160 4.01 2.24 18.74
C GLY A 160 3.56 0.92 19.37
N GLY A 161 2.58 0.23 18.79
CA GLY A 161 2.01 -1.01 19.32
C GLY A 161 1.70 -2.04 18.24
N HIS A 162 1.10 -3.17 18.63
CA HIS A 162 0.83 -4.29 17.74
C HIS A 162 -0.35 -4.10 16.77
N TYR A 163 -0.90 -2.89 16.65
CA TYR A 163 -1.99 -2.59 15.74
C TYR A 163 -1.84 -1.20 15.16
N LEU A 164 -2.22 -1.06 13.90
CA LEU A 164 -2.35 0.25 13.27
C LEU A 164 -3.59 0.97 13.81
N LYS A 165 -3.59 2.29 13.72
CA LYS A 165 -4.69 3.13 14.20
C LYS A 165 -4.98 4.25 13.21
N PHE A 166 -6.25 4.52 12.97
CA PHE A 166 -6.65 5.73 12.27
C PHE A 166 -6.46 6.97 13.15
N GLN A 167 -5.87 8.04 12.61
CA GLN A 167 -5.55 9.24 13.39
C GLN A 167 -6.78 9.78 14.15
N ASP A 168 -7.91 9.96 13.47
CA ASP A 168 -9.18 10.42 14.06
C ASP A 168 -10.23 9.30 14.23
N GLY A 169 -9.75 8.05 14.26
CA GLY A 169 -10.59 6.86 14.30
C GLY A 169 -10.06 5.77 15.23
N PRO A 170 -10.65 4.56 15.13
CA PRO A 170 -10.31 3.44 15.99
C PRO A 170 -8.97 2.80 15.60
N TYR A 171 -8.50 1.88 16.45
CA TYR A 171 -7.53 0.88 16.03
C TYR A 171 -8.11 0.02 14.91
N TRP A 172 -7.24 -0.48 14.04
CA TRP A 172 -7.64 -1.22 12.86
C TRP A 172 -7.17 -2.67 12.96
N LEU A 173 -8.11 -3.60 12.79
CA LEU A 173 -7.84 -5.03 12.69
C LEU A 173 -7.98 -5.45 11.23
N LYS A 174 -6.91 -5.94 10.62
CA LYS A 174 -6.90 -6.32 9.20
C LYS A 174 -7.61 -7.64 8.99
N GLY A 175 -8.49 -7.68 7.99
CA GLY A 175 -9.13 -8.88 7.47
C GLY A 175 -9.37 -8.71 5.97
N GLY A 176 -8.39 -9.15 5.17
CA GLY A 176 -8.29 -8.87 3.74
C GLY A 176 -8.09 -10.09 2.86
N THR A 177 -7.82 -9.83 1.58
CA THR A 177 -7.37 -10.83 0.60
C THR A 177 -5.98 -10.48 0.10
N ASP A 178 -5.16 -11.51 -0.05
CA ASP A 178 -3.81 -11.44 -0.63
C ASP A 178 -3.84 -11.59 -2.16
N GLU A 179 -4.95 -12.12 -2.69
CA GLU A 179 -5.10 -12.49 -4.11
C GLU A 179 -6.24 -11.76 -4.82
N PRO A 180 -6.18 -11.59 -6.16
CA PRO A 180 -5.02 -11.89 -7.01
C PRO A 180 -3.94 -10.82 -6.82
N GLU A 181 -2.68 -11.21 -6.63
CA GLU A 181 -1.61 -10.22 -6.48
C GLU A 181 -1.42 -9.34 -7.74
N ASN A 182 -1.72 -9.87 -8.93
CA ASN A 182 -1.76 -9.13 -10.19
C ASN A 182 -3.12 -8.46 -10.45
N LEU A 183 -3.84 -8.01 -9.41
CA LEU A 183 -5.12 -7.28 -9.46
C LEU A 183 -5.18 -6.22 -10.58
N LEU A 184 -4.05 -5.55 -10.82
CA LEU A 184 -3.93 -4.45 -11.77
C LEU A 184 -3.78 -4.91 -13.23
N ALA A 185 -3.65 -6.20 -13.52
CA ALA A 185 -3.66 -6.77 -14.87
C ALA A 185 -5.09 -6.86 -15.45
N TYR A 186 -5.88 -5.80 -15.27
CA TYR A 186 -7.29 -5.72 -15.64
C TYR A 186 -7.51 -5.16 -17.05
N LYS A 187 -8.37 -5.79 -17.85
CA LYS A 187 -8.66 -5.41 -19.24
C LYS A 187 -9.21 -4.00 -19.46
N GLY A 188 -9.76 -3.39 -18.40
CA GLY A 188 -10.33 -2.06 -18.49
C GLY A 188 -9.30 -0.94 -18.47
N PHE A 189 -8.07 -1.24 -18.06
CA PHE A 189 -6.99 -0.27 -18.01
C PHE A 189 -6.35 -0.03 -19.38
N ASP A 190 -5.88 1.21 -19.59
CA ASP A 190 -5.11 1.59 -20.77
C ASP A 190 -3.76 0.87 -20.81
N ASP A 191 -3.24 0.65 -22.02
CA ASP A 191 -1.93 0.03 -22.30
C ASP A 191 -1.53 -1.11 -21.34
N THR A 192 -2.50 -1.97 -21.03
CA THR A 192 -2.37 -3.07 -20.08
C THR A 192 -2.57 -4.37 -20.84
N ARG A 193 -1.67 -5.35 -20.64
CA ARG A 193 -1.89 -6.72 -21.13
C ARG A 193 -2.70 -7.47 -20.07
N PRO A 194 -3.99 -7.74 -20.30
CA PRO A 194 -4.84 -8.20 -19.23
C PRO A 194 -4.71 -9.70 -18.97
N SER A 195 -4.84 -10.04 -17.69
CA SER A 195 -5.09 -11.38 -17.17
C SER A 195 -6.45 -11.48 -16.47
N HIS A 196 -7.10 -10.33 -16.21
CA HIS A 196 -8.37 -10.25 -15.48
C HIS A 196 -9.46 -9.49 -16.23
N ASP A 197 -10.67 -10.02 -16.09
CA ASP A 197 -11.92 -9.49 -16.60
C ASP A 197 -12.88 -9.06 -15.48
N TYR A 198 -12.79 -9.69 -14.31
CA TYR A 198 -13.71 -9.56 -13.18
C TYR A 198 -15.20 -9.60 -13.56
N ALA A 199 -15.54 -10.30 -14.64
CA ALA A 199 -16.80 -10.06 -15.37
C ALA A 199 -18.05 -10.24 -14.49
N ILE A 200 -18.05 -11.20 -13.57
CA ILE A 200 -19.16 -11.44 -12.64
C ILE A 200 -19.42 -10.25 -11.69
N HIS A 201 -18.44 -9.39 -11.50
CA HIS A 201 -18.54 -8.23 -10.63
C HIS A 201 -19.14 -7.00 -11.29
N GLU A 202 -19.40 -7.00 -12.61
CA GLU A 202 -20.14 -5.92 -13.26
C GLU A 202 -21.53 -5.72 -12.63
N GLU A 203 -22.15 -6.79 -12.10
CA GLU A 203 -23.44 -6.73 -11.41
C GLU A 203 -23.37 -6.03 -10.04
N ASP A 204 -22.17 -5.91 -9.46
CA ASP A 204 -21.91 -5.25 -8.18
C ASP A 204 -21.66 -3.74 -8.34
N TRP A 205 -21.39 -3.28 -9.56
CA TRP A 205 -21.28 -1.86 -9.87
C TRP A 205 -22.63 -1.14 -9.63
N ARG A 206 -22.59 0.11 -9.18
CA ARG A 206 -23.76 0.92 -8.88
C ARG A 206 -23.72 2.26 -9.62
N PRO A 207 -24.88 2.83 -10.01
CA PRO A 207 -24.92 4.16 -10.59
C PRO A 207 -24.21 5.20 -9.71
N GLY A 208 -23.25 5.92 -10.29
CA GLY A 208 -22.41 6.91 -9.60
C GLY A 208 -21.05 6.38 -9.16
N ASP A 209 -20.81 5.08 -9.22
CA ASP A 209 -19.46 4.53 -9.07
C ASP A 209 -18.56 4.92 -10.26
N PRO A 210 -17.22 4.95 -10.10
CA PRO A 210 -16.31 5.31 -11.18
C PRO A 210 -16.45 4.44 -12.44
N ASP A 211 -16.30 5.06 -13.60
CA ASP A 211 -16.19 4.43 -14.91
C ASP A 211 -15.51 5.44 -15.87
N TRP A 212 -14.37 5.07 -16.46
CA TRP A 212 -13.55 5.94 -17.34
C TRP A 212 -13.70 5.61 -18.83
N GLY A 213 -14.83 4.99 -19.18
CA GLY A 213 -15.21 4.66 -20.54
C GLY A 213 -16.60 4.06 -20.56
N PRO A 214 -17.08 3.52 -21.69
CA PRO A 214 -18.37 2.85 -21.75
C PRO A 214 -18.28 1.45 -21.09
N GLY A 215 -18.21 1.40 -19.76
CA GLY A 215 -18.12 0.17 -18.98
C GLY A 215 -16.71 -0.30 -18.63
N LYS A 216 -15.67 0.45 -19.00
CA LYS A 216 -14.27 0.05 -18.82
C LYS A 216 -13.91 -0.16 -17.34
N GLY A 217 -14.46 0.63 -16.43
CA GLY A 217 -14.14 0.51 -15.00
C GLY A 217 -15.06 -0.42 -14.21
N LYS A 218 -16.17 -0.87 -14.80
CA LYS A 218 -17.29 -1.43 -14.01
C LYS A 218 -16.94 -2.68 -13.24
N ALA A 219 -16.21 -3.61 -13.86
CA ALA A 219 -15.98 -4.92 -13.28
C ALA A 219 -15.04 -4.84 -12.06
N ILE A 220 -13.91 -4.14 -12.17
CA ILE A 220 -12.96 -3.97 -11.05
C ILE A 220 -13.54 -3.11 -9.91
N ILE A 221 -14.30 -2.06 -10.25
CA ILE A 221 -15.00 -1.23 -9.26
C ILE A 221 -16.11 -2.03 -8.56
N GLY A 222 -16.82 -2.88 -9.31
CA GLY A 222 -17.77 -3.83 -8.77
C GLY A 222 -17.13 -4.87 -7.86
N ALA A 223 -15.92 -5.33 -8.17
CA ALA A 223 -15.20 -6.29 -7.34
C ALA A 223 -14.89 -5.70 -5.96
N LEU A 224 -14.45 -4.43 -5.91
CA LEU A 224 -14.29 -3.68 -4.66
C LEU A 224 -15.62 -3.46 -3.92
N ASN A 225 -16.72 -3.18 -4.65
CA ASN A 225 -18.04 -3.09 -4.02
C ASN A 225 -18.46 -4.40 -3.37
N TYR A 226 -18.21 -5.54 -4.02
CA TYR A 226 -18.51 -6.86 -3.48
C TYR A 226 -17.71 -7.12 -2.21
N LEU A 227 -16.38 -6.97 -2.26
CA LEU A 227 -15.50 -7.16 -1.11
C LEU A 227 -15.93 -6.28 0.07
N ALA A 228 -16.20 -5.00 -0.18
CA ALA A 228 -16.68 -4.08 0.85
C ALA A 228 -18.07 -4.46 1.40
N SER A 229 -18.98 -4.97 0.55
CA SER A 229 -20.29 -5.47 1.00
C SER A 229 -20.18 -6.72 1.88
N ARG A 230 -19.05 -7.41 1.83
CA ARG A 230 -18.69 -8.55 2.69
C ARG A 230 -17.73 -8.15 3.82
N HIS A 231 -17.58 -6.85 4.07
CA HIS A 231 -16.77 -6.27 5.15
C HIS A 231 -15.28 -6.60 5.09
N VAL A 232 -14.78 -7.07 3.95
CA VAL A 232 -13.34 -7.16 3.67
C VAL A 232 -12.77 -5.74 3.69
N ASN A 233 -11.68 -5.52 4.43
CA ASN A 233 -11.16 -4.18 4.69
C ASN A 233 -9.72 -3.94 4.22
N SER A 234 -9.10 -4.90 3.54
CA SER A 234 -7.75 -4.78 2.97
C SER A 234 -7.64 -5.59 1.69
N ILE A 235 -6.84 -5.08 0.75
CA ILE A 235 -6.51 -5.77 -0.50
C ILE A 235 -5.03 -5.59 -0.81
N TYR A 236 -4.36 -6.72 -1.02
CA TYR A 236 -2.99 -6.82 -1.51
C TYR A 236 -2.95 -6.75 -3.02
N PHE A 237 -1.94 -6.09 -3.57
CA PHE A 237 -1.63 -6.14 -5.00
C PHE A 237 -0.21 -5.63 -5.29
N LEU A 238 0.36 -6.14 -6.38
CA LEU A 238 1.60 -5.68 -6.98
C LEU A 238 1.36 -4.48 -7.88
N THR A 239 2.33 -3.56 -7.90
CA THR A 239 2.36 -2.41 -8.84
C THR A 239 3.37 -2.61 -9.98
N MET A 240 4.23 -3.63 -9.89
CA MET A 240 5.13 -4.05 -10.96
C MET A 240 5.53 -5.53 -10.76
N ASN A 241 5.35 -6.36 -11.77
CA ASN A 241 5.68 -7.79 -11.72
C ASN A 241 6.40 -8.31 -13.00
N ILE A 242 7.02 -7.42 -13.79
CA ILE A 242 7.86 -7.82 -14.93
C ILE A 242 8.95 -8.77 -14.42
N GLY A 243 9.17 -9.90 -15.09
CA GLY A 243 10.14 -10.91 -14.66
C GLY A 243 9.69 -11.81 -13.51
N GLY A 244 8.53 -11.56 -12.90
CA GLY A 244 7.92 -12.38 -11.84
C GLY A 244 7.01 -13.47 -12.41
N ASP A 245 6.03 -14.00 -11.69
CA ASP A 245 5.14 -15.05 -12.20
C ASP A 245 4.04 -14.49 -13.11
N GLY A 246 3.40 -13.37 -12.74
CA GLY A 246 2.32 -12.76 -13.53
C GLY A 246 2.82 -12.06 -14.81
N LYS A 247 3.92 -11.31 -14.70
CA LYS A 247 4.58 -10.59 -15.81
C LYS A 247 3.65 -9.65 -16.59
N ASP A 248 2.61 -9.12 -15.98
CA ASP A 248 1.44 -8.47 -16.62
C ASP A 248 1.03 -7.13 -15.99
N VAL A 249 1.75 -6.68 -14.95
CA VAL A 249 1.55 -5.41 -14.26
C VAL A 249 2.84 -4.58 -14.31
N TRP A 250 2.73 -3.34 -14.79
CA TRP A 250 3.77 -2.31 -14.71
C TRP A 250 3.16 -0.92 -14.91
N PRO A 251 3.80 0.15 -14.40
CA PRO A 251 3.25 1.51 -14.47
C PRO A 251 3.75 2.32 -15.68
N TRP A 252 4.69 1.80 -16.46
CA TRP A 252 5.28 2.47 -17.63
C TRP A 252 4.48 2.28 -18.92
N ILE A 253 4.75 3.14 -19.90
CA ILE A 253 4.23 3.00 -21.27
C ILE A 253 4.93 1.87 -22.02
N GLY A 254 4.28 1.37 -23.07
CA GLY A 254 4.90 0.49 -24.05
C GLY A 254 4.86 -0.98 -23.68
N THR A 255 5.65 -1.77 -24.40
CA THR A 255 5.62 -3.24 -24.36
C THR A 255 6.97 -3.79 -23.90
N PRO A 256 7.26 -3.76 -22.58
CA PRO A 256 8.52 -4.26 -22.04
C PRO A 256 8.71 -5.76 -22.31
N GLU A 257 9.96 -6.21 -22.29
CA GLU A 257 10.28 -7.63 -22.22
C GLU A 257 9.86 -8.18 -20.86
N ARG A 258 8.64 -8.71 -20.84
CA ARG A 258 7.93 -9.25 -19.66
C ARG A 258 8.70 -10.29 -18.84
N THR A 259 9.72 -10.93 -19.41
CA THR A 259 10.57 -11.88 -18.68
C THR A 259 11.65 -11.22 -17.84
N GLY A 260 11.74 -9.88 -17.84
CA GLY A 260 12.77 -9.10 -17.19
C GLY A 260 13.91 -8.78 -18.14
N SER A 261 14.27 -7.49 -18.26
CA SER A 261 15.39 -7.05 -19.08
C SER A 261 15.97 -5.72 -18.61
N PRO A 262 17.30 -5.59 -18.47
CA PRO A 262 17.94 -4.32 -18.14
C PRO A 262 17.87 -3.26 -19.27
N THR A 263 17.23 -3.60 -20.40
CA THR A 263 16.99 -2.66 -21.52
C THR A 263 15.54 -2.22 -21.61
N ASN A 264 14.67 -2.66 -20.70
CA ASN A 264 13.29 -2.16 -20.64
C ASN A 264 13.28 -0.68 -20.30
N ASP A 265 12.31 0.05 -20.84
CA ASP A 265 12.13 1.46 -20.53
C ASP A 265 11.29 1.61 -19.25
N ASN A 266 11.99 1.72 -18.13
CA ASN A 266 11.38 1.88 -16.81
C ASN A 266 11.34 3.36 -16.36
N LEU A 267 11.53 4.30 -17.30
CA LEU A 267 11.66 5.74 -17.02
C LEU A 267 10.51 6.59 -17.57
N HIS A 268 9.59 6.00 -18.34
CA HIS A 268 8.44 6.69 -18.95
C HIS A 268 7.11 6.11 -18.46
N PHE A 269 6.41 6.86 -17.61
CA PHE A 269 5.19 6.40 -16.92
C PHE A 269 3.95 6.64 -17.77
N ASP A 270 3.00 5.70 -17.72
CA ASP A 270 1.73 5.82 -18.41
C ASP A 270 0.74 6.65 -17.59
N ILE A 271 0.49 7.87 -18.04
CA ILE A 271 -0.32 8.85 -17.31
C ILE A 271 -1.78 8.39 -17.22
N SER A 272 -2.33 7.82 -18.30
CA SER A 272 -3.74 7.45 -18.36
C SER A 272 -4.02 6.20 -17.51
N LYS A 273 -3.16 5.17 -17.61
CA LYS A 273 -3.22 3.94 -16.80
C LYS A 273 -3.13 4.26 -15.31
N LEU A 274 -2.16 5.08 -14.90
CA LEU A 274 -1.98 5.46 -13.49
C LEU A 274 -3.13 6.33 -12.97
N GLY A 275 -3.73 7.16 -13.83
CA GLY A 275 -4.98 7.86 -13.52
C GLY A 275 -6.14 6.90 -13.24
N GLN A 276 -6.24 5.79 -13.98
CA GLN A 276 -7.29 4.79 -13.80
C GLN A 276 -7.05 3.93 -12.55
N TRP A 277 -5.81 3.56 -12.26
CA TRP A 277 -5.45 2.92 -10.99
C TRP A 277 -5.88 3.78 -9.81
N ASP A 278 -5.63 5.09 -9.87
CA ASP A 278 -6.04 6.03 -8.82
C ASP A 278 -7.57 6.06 -8.61
N LEU A 279 -8.37 5.97 -9.68
CA LEU A 279 -9.83 5.88 -9.56
C LEU A 279 -10.26 4.65 -8.77
N VAL A 280 -9.60 3.50 -8.98
CA VAL A 280 -9.84 2.26 -8.25
C VAL A 280 -9.40 2.39 -6.79
N PHE A 281 -8.20 2.93 -6.53
CA PHE A 281 -7.67 3.13 -5.19
C PHE A 281 -8.52 4.12 -4.37
N ALA A 282 -8.88 5.26 -4.95
CA ALA A 282 -9.76 6.24 -4.31
C ALA A 282 -11.14 5.64 -3.99
N HIS A 283 -11.62 4.72 -4.84
CA HIS A 283 -12.86 3.99 -4.58
C HIS A 283 -12.73 3.01 -3.42
N ALA A 284 -11.64 2.24 -3.36
CA ALA A 284 -11.32 1.36 -2.23
C ALA A 284 -11.34 2.15 -0.91
N GLN A 285 -10.70 3.33 -0.87
CA GLN A 285 -10.70 4.20 0.31
C GLN A 285 -12.12 4.61 0.74
N ARG A 286 -12.99 5.00 -0.21
CA ARG A 286 -14.40 5.35 0.07
C ARG A 286 -15.25 4.16 0.50
N LYS A 287 -14.85 2.94 0.14
CA LYS A 287 -15.51 1.70 0.55
C LYS A 287 -14.94 1.11 1.85
N GLY A 288 -13.88 1.69 2.39
CA GLY A 288 -13.24 1.20 3.62
C GLY A 288 -12.36 -0.04 3.38
N VAL A 289 -11.71 -0.10 2.22
CA VAL A 289 -10.73 -1.13 1.86
C VAL A 289 -9.35 -0.49 1.80
N ALA A 290 -8.42 -0.94 2.65
CA ALA A 290 -7.06 -0.43 2.76
C ALA A 290 -6.21 -1.05 1.65
N LEU A 291 -5.21 -0.30 1.18
CA LEU A 291 -4.33 -0.72 0.10
C LEU A 291 -3.05 -1.31 0.70
N HIS A 292 -2.82 -2.59 0.48
CA HIS A 292 -1.53 -3.21 0.73
C HIS A 292 -0.75 -3.23 -0.59
N VAL A 293 0.08 -2.21 -0.79
CA VAL A 293 0.78 -1.99 -2.06
C VAL A 293 2.15 -2.65 -2.01
N VAL A 294 2.38 -3.58 -2.92
CA VAL A 294 3.66 -4.28 -3.03
C VAL A 294 4.37 -3.85 -4.30
N PHE A 295 5.64 -3.46 -4.15
CA PHE A 295 6.38 -2.82 -5.23
C PHE A 295 6.89 -3.80 -6.28
N ASN A 296 7.30 -5.01 -5.89
CA ASN A 296 7.88 -6.01 -6.78
C ASN A 296 7.76 -7.42 -6.18
N GLU A 297 7.96 -8.46 -7.00
CA GLU A 297 7.76 -9.90 -6.75
C GLU A 297 9.06 -10.63 -6.33
N ALA A 298 8.97 -11.94 -6.05
CA ALA A 298 10.05 -12.79 -5.56
C ALA A 298 11.17 -13.10 -6.57
N GLU A 299 10.89 -13.24 -7.86
CA GLU A 299 11.83 -13.82 -8.84
C GLU A 299 13.06 -12.94 -9.08
N ALA A 300 14.21 -13.57 -9.28
CA ALA A 300 15.47 -12.86 -9.56
C ALA A 300 15.37 -11.94 -10.78
N ALA A 301 14.61 -12.30 -11.82
CA ALA A 301 14.40 -11.45 -12.98
C ALA A 301 13.57 -10.22 -12.63
N ASN A 302 12.54 -10.35 -11.79
CA ASN A 302 11.76 -9.22 -11.29
C ASN A 302 12.57 -8.30 -10.39
N LYS A 303 13.28 -8.87 -9.41
CA LYS A 303 14.15 -8.11 -8.51
C LYS A 303 15.19 -7.32 -9.29
N ARG A 304 15.71 -7.87 -10.40
CA ARG A 304 16.70 -7.21 -11.27
C ARG A 304 16.11 -6.22 -12.28
N GLU A 305 14.80 -6.21 -12.48
CA GLU A 305 14.15 -5.36 -13.48
C GLU A 305 14.50 -3.89 -13.29
N LEU A 306 14.52 -3.43 -12.04
CA LEU A 306 14.95 -2.07 -11.70
C LEU A 306 16.37 -2.09 -11.15
N ASP A 307 17.27 -1.48 -11.92
CA ASP A 307 18.68 -1.24 -11.56
C ASP A 307 19.47 -2.51 -11.13
N ASP A 308 19.23 -3.66 -11.76
CA ASP A 308 19.84 -4.95 -11.40
C ASP A 308 19.65 -5.35 -9.92
N GLY A 309 18.56 -4.85 -9.32
CA GLY A 309 18.22 -5.08 -7.92
C GLY A 309 18.88 -4.12 -6.95
N GLU A 310 19.51 -3.04 -7.41
CA GLU A 310 20.04 -1.97 -6.55
C GLU A 310 19.06 -0.79 -6.42
N LEU A 311 19.40 0.18 -5.54
CA LEU A 311 18.67 1.45 -5.44
C LEU A 311 19.26 2.48 -6.43
N GLY A 312 19.14 2.18 -7.72
CA GLY A 312 19.61 3.06 -8.79
C GLY A 312 18.58 4.11 -9.20
N VAL A 313 18.60 4.51 -10.47
CA VAL A 313 17.77 5.61 -10.98
C VAL A 313 16.33 5.15 -11.20
N GLU A 314 16.14 3.96 -11.76
CA GLU A 314 14.82 3.44 -12.13
C GLU A 314 13.98 3.16 -10.87
N ARG A 315 14.56 2.48 -9.87
CA ARG A 315 13.89 2.16 -8.60
C ARG A 315 13.55 3.40 -7.80
N LYS A 316 14.47 4.38 -7.75
CA LYS A 316 14.21 5.66 -7.07
C LYS A 316 13.08 6.43 -7.75
N LEU A 317 13.06 6.46 -9.07
CA LEU A 317 12.02 7.14 -9.83
C LEU A 317 10.67 6.43 -9.64
N TYR A 318 10.66 5.10 -9.74
CA TYR A 318 9.50 4.26 -9.49
C TYR A 318 8.88 4.51 -8.11
N TYR A 319 9.66 4.41 -7.03
CA TYR A 319 9.16 4.70 -5.68
C TYR A 319 8.61 6.11 -5.56
N ARG A 320 9.32 7.11 -6.10
CA ARG A 320 8.88 8.50 -6.05
C ARG A 320 7.56 8.72 -6.80
N GLU A 321 7.39 8.14 -7.99
CA GLU A 321 6.16 8.25 -8.79
C GLU A 321 4.97 7.58 -8.10
N MET A 322 5.15 6.38 -7.54
CA MET A 322 4.07 5.70 -6.80
C MET A 322 3.63 6.53 -5.57
N ILE A 323 4.59 7.11 -4.85
CA ILE A 323 4.31 7.95 -3.67
C ILE A 323 3.67 9.27 -4.06
N ALA A 324 4.17 9.94 -5.10
CA ALA A 324 3.60 11.21 -5.60
C ALA A 324 2.15 11.04 -6.09
N ARG A 325 1.86 9.91 -6.73
CA ARG A 325 0.54 9.63 -7.31
C ARG A 325 -0.46 9.08 -6.31
N PHE A 326 -0.03 8.25 -5.35
CA PHE A 326 -0.92 7.46 -4.49
C PHE A 326 -0.73 7.67 -2.98
N GLY A 327 0.38 8.27 -2.53
CA GLY A 327 0.65 8.49 -1.09
C GLY A 327 -0.37 9.41 -0.40
N TYR A 328 -1.16 10.17 -1.15
CA TYR A 328 -2.21 10.98 -0.55
C TYR A 328 -3.38 10.15 0.03
N HIS A 329 -3.50 8.85 -0.30
CA HIS A 329 -4.59 7.99 0.19
C HIS A 329 -4.52 7.81 1.72
N PRO A 330 -5.66 7.84 2.45
CA PRO A 330 -5.62 7.76 3.92
C PRO A 330 -5.14 6.40 4.47
N ALA A 331 -5.54 5.28 3.87
CA ALA A 331 -5.23 3.94 4.35
C ALA A 331 -4.48 3.13 3.29
N LEU A 332 -3.16 3.16 3.39
CA LEU A 332 -2.27 2.33 2.60
C LEU A 332 -1.05 1.91 3.42
N GLN A 333 -0.43 0.80 3.04
CA GLN A 333 0.89 0.39 3.50
C GLN A 333 1.78 0.07 2.29
N TRP A 334 3.07 0.38 2.43
CA TRP A 334 4.10 0.08 1.44
C TRP A 334 4.81 -1.22 1.81
N ASN A 335 4.92 -2.14 0.85
CA ASN A 335 5.68 -3.37 0.97
C ASN A 335 6.78 -3.40 -0.10
N LEU A 336 8.04 -3.45 0.36
CA LEU A 336 9.21 -3.24 -0.49
C LEU A 336 9.40 -4.30 -1.57
N CYS A 337 9.01 -5.53 -1.28
CA CYS A 337 9.26 -6.70 -2.11
C CYS A 337 8.45 -7.86 -1.53
N GLU A 338 7.70 -8.55 -2.37
CA GLU A 338 7.20 -9.89 -2.09
C GLU A 338 8.40 -10.84 -1.90
N GLU A 339 8.29 -11.81 -0.99
CA GLU A 339 9.29 -12.82 -0.64
C GLU A 339 10.76 -12.40 -0.86
N TYR A 340 11.18 -11.34 -0.18
CA TYR A 340 12.45 -10.65 -0.47
C TYR A 340 13.69 -11.55 -0.38
N ASN A 341 13.57 -12.66 0.37
CA ASN A 341 14.64 -13.57 0.76
C ASN A 341 14.66 -14.92 0.02
N ILE A 342 13.88 -15.07 -1.07
CA ILE A 342 13.94 -16.25 -1.96
C ILE A 342 13.90 -15.87 -3.45
N GLY A 343 13.46 -16.76 -4.36
CA GLY A 343 13.31 -16.47 -5.80
C GLY A 343 14.61 -16.38 -6.62
N GLY A 344 15.73 -16.89 -6.10
CA GLY A 344 17.02 -16.93 -6.83
C GLY A 344 17.86 -15.64 -6.71
N LEU A 345 17.35 -14.62 -6.03
CA LEU A 345 18.09 -13.45 -5.59
C LEU A 345 17.54 -12.95 -4.25
N ASN A 346 18.34 -13.07 -3.19
CA ASN A 346 17.98 -12.51 -1.89
C ASN A 346 18.34 -11.02 -1.87
N LEU A 347 17.40 -10.18 -1.46
CA LEU A 347 17.70 -8.79 -1.12
C LEU A 347 18.27 -8.77 0.29
N GLU A 348 19.58 -8.54 0.41
CA GLU A 348 20.26 -8.50 1.71
C GLU A 348 19.69 -7.38 2.60
N ALA A 349 19.73 -7.57 3.93
CA ALA A 349 19.12 -6.66 4.91
C ALA A 349 19.53 -5.19 4.74
N ASP A 350 20.80 -4.91 4.45
CA ASP A 350 21.28 -3.54 4.26
C ASP A 350 20.72 -2.88 3.01
N ARG A 351 20.47 -3.67 1.95
CA ARG A 351 19.82 -3.20 0.73
C ARG A 351 18.35 -2.90 0.98
N VAL A 352 17.64 -3.78 1.70
CA VAL A 352 16.24 -3.53 2.07
C VAL A 352 16.12 -2.26 2.93
N ARG A 353 17.05 -2.03 3.87
CA ARG A 353 17.14 -0.77 4.63
C ARG A 353 17.41 0.44 3.75
N GLU A 354 18.26 0.31 2.74
CA GLU A 354 18.53 1.40 1.80
C GLU A 354 17.24 1.80 1.06
N PHE A 355 16.45 0.82 0.60
CA PHE A 355 15.16 1.07 -0.05
C PHE A 355 14.19 1.74 0.91
N ALA A 356 14.11 1.22 2.15
CA ALA A 356 13.23 1.78 3.17
C ALA A 356 13.55 3.25 3.48
N ARG A 357 14.83 3.58 3.66
CA ARG A 357 15.28 4.97 3.93
C ARG A 357 14.98 5.91 2.80
N TYR A 358 15.08 5.45 1.55
CA TYR A 358 14.69 6.28 0.42
C TYR A 358 13.20 6.58 0.43
N ILE A 359 12.35 5.57 0.66
CA ILE A 359 10.90 5.79 0.81
C ILE A 359 10.60 6.77 1.95
N ARG A 360 11.23 6.60 3.12
CA ARG A 360 11.10 7.55 4.25
C ARG A 360 11.51 8.98 3.89
N ALA A 361 12.46 9.15 2.98
CA ALA A 361 12.90 10.46 2.54
C ALA A 361 11.94 11.13 1.54
N VAL A 362 11.11 10.36 0.82
CA VAL A 362 10.22 10.90 -0.24
C VAL A 362 8.73 10.80 0.08
N ASP A 363 8.33 9.99 1.06
CA ASP A 363 6.95 9.87 1.55
C ASP A 363 6.70 10.86 2.70
N PRO A 364 6.06 12.02 2.46
CA PRO A 364 5.87 13.06 3.47
C PRO A 364 4.82 12.68 4.52
N PHE A 365 4.26 11.48 4.43
CA PHE A 365 3.09 11.05 5.17
C PHE A 365 3.37 9.93 6.18
N ASP A 366 4.59 9.38 6.17
CA ASP A 366 5.03 8.28 7.04
C ASP A 366 4.06 7.09 7.01
N HIS A 367 3.71 6.60 5.82
CA HIS A 367 2.88 5.39 5.73
C HIS A 367 3.58 4.20 6.38
N PRO A 368 2.79 3.23 6.91
CA PRO A 368 3.33 1.98 7.37
C PRO A 368 4.14 1.29 6.26
N LEU A 369 5.38 0.94 6.58
CA LEU A 369 6.35 0.35 5.64
C LEU A 369 6.85 -1.01 6.14
N THR A 370 6.95 -1.98 5.23
CA THR A 370 7.38 -3.35 5.50
C THR A 370 8.13 -3.99 4.33
N VAL A 371 8.56 -5.24 4.51
CA VAL A 371 8.99 -6.16 3.45
C VAL A 371 8.38 -7.54 3.73
N HIS A 372 7.93 -8.25 2.71
CA HIS A 372 7.32 -9.58 2.83
C HIS A 372 8.37 -10.70 2.92
N SER A 373 8.29 -11.57 3.94
CA SER A 373 9.27 -12.65 4.14
C SER A 373 8.70 -14.05 3.89
N ALA A 374 9.49 -14.90 3.24
CA ALA A 374 9.26 -16.33 3.12
C ALA A 374 10.04 -17.15 4.18
N GLY A 375 9.51 -18.32 4.53
CA GLY A 375 10.20 -19.31 5.38
C GLY A 375 10.04 -19.11 6.89
N ASP A 376 11.13 -18.76 7.60
CA ASP A 376 11.10 -18.54 9.05
C ASP A 376 11.07 -17.04 9.40
N PRO A 377 9.89 -16.43 9.58
CA PRO A 377 9.77 -14.97 9.63
C PRO A 377 10.46 -14.36 10.84
N VAL A 378 10.57 -15.08 11.97
CA VAL A 378 11.31 -14.59 13.15
C VAL A 378 12.80 -14.38 12.83
N LYS A 379 13.38 -15.23 11.97
CA LYS A 379 14.77 -15.08 11.52
C LYS A 379 14.87 -14.12 10.35
N ALA A 380 14.01 -14.28 9.36
CA ALA A 380 14.03 -13.48 8.14
C ALA A 380 13.80 -11.99 8.44
N LEU A 381 12.89 -11.64 9.34
CA LEU A 381 12.60 -10.24 9.68
C LEU A 381 13.39 -9.72 10.89
N ALA A 382 14.31 -10.50 11.47
CA ALA A 382 15.04 -10.09 12.67
C ALA A 382 15.76 -8.72 12.52
N PHE A 383 16.17 -8.38 11.30
CA PHE A 383 16.85 -7.12 11.00
C PHE A 383 15.91 -5.90 11.04
N THR A 384 14.59 -6.07 10.96
CA THR A 384 13.59 -4.99 11.04
C THR A 384 13.16 -4.72 12.48
N PHE A 385 13.40 -5.65 13.41
CA PHE A 385 12.96 -5.51 14.80
C PHE A 385 13.74 -4.39 15.51
N GLY A 386 13.04 -3.38 16.02
CA GLY A 386 13.66 -2.20 16.62
C GLY A 386 14.18 -1.17 15.61
N ASP A 387 14.18 -1.50 14.31
CA ASP A 387 14.59 -0.58 13.25
C ASP A 387 13.47 0.46 13.02
N PRO A 388 13.76 1.78 13.11
CA PRO A 388 12.73 2.80 12.95
C PRO A 388 12.16 2.89 11.54
N ASP A 389 12.85 2.33 10.53
CA ASP A 389 12.43 2.41 9.14
C ASP A 389 11.25 1.47 8.83
N PHE A 390 10.92 0.49 9.69
CA PHE A 390 9.86 -0.50 9.46
C PHE A 390 8.75 -0.43 10.50
N ASP A 391 7.49 -0.46 10.07
CA ASP A 391 6.32 -0.21 10.92
C ASP A 391 5.49 -1.43 11.25
N LEU A 392 5.62 -2.53 10.51
CA LEU A 392 4.85 -3.76 10.66
C LEU A 392 5.61 -4.96 10.07
N THR A 393 5.15 -6.17 10.35
CA THR A 393 5.61 -7.38 9.65
C THR A 393 4.72 -7.67 8.45
N SER A 394 5.21 -8.42 7.46
CA SER A 394 4.41 -9.04 6.41
C SER A 394 5.00 -10.44 6.18
N VAL A 395 4.22 -11.49 6.46
CA VAL A 395 4.79 -12.84 6.59
C VAL A 395 4.04 -13.91 5.82
N GLN A 396 4.84 -14.78 5.20
CA GLN A 396 4.43 -16.07 4.68
C GLN A 396 4.88 -17.19 5.62
N ILE A 397 3.98 -18.14 5.88
CA ILE A 397 4.28 -19.25 6.81
C ILE A 397 3.91 -20.65 6.28
N ASN A 398 3.43 -20.78 5.04
CA ASN A 398 2.88 -22.02 4.52
C ASN A 398 1.84 -22.63 5.51
N GLN A 399 1.99 -23.91 5.86
CA GLN A 399 1.11 -24.64 6.80
C GLN A 399 1.54 -24.57 8.27
N ARG A 400 2.54 -23.75 8.64
CA ARG A 400 2.96 -23.64 10.05
C ARG A 400 1.79 -23.20 10.94
N ARG A 401 1.88 -23.55 12.23
CA ARG A 401 0.97 -23.09 13.29
C ARG A 401 1.06 -21.56 13.41
N ILE A 402 0.01 -20.89 12.93
CA ILE A 402 0.00 -19.43 12.75
C ILE A 402 0.05 -18.68 14.08
N ASP A 403 -0.59 -19.23 15.12
CA ASP A 403 -0.61 -18.72 16.49
C ASP A 403 0.80 -18.64 17.07
N LEU A 404 1.55 -19.75 16.98
CA LEU A 404 2.91 -19.82 17.49
C LEU A 404 3.85 -18.85 16.77
N VAL A 405 3.65 -18.65 15.46
CA VAL A 405 4.44 -17.68 14.70
C VAL A 405 4.08 -16.25 15.10
N ALA A 406 2.78 -15.94 15.20
CA ALA A 406 2.32 -14.61 15.58
C ALA A 406 2.85 -14.22 16.97
N GLU A 407 2.76 -15.11 17.95
CA GLU A 407 3.25 -14.88 19.31
C GLU A 407 4.77 -14.73 19.37
N ALA A 408 5.51 -15.55 18.60
CA ALA A 408 6.96 -15.43 18.52
C ALA A 408 7.40 -14.08 17.93
N LEU A 409 6.71 -13.58 16.89
CA LEU A 409 6.98 -12.27 16.31
C LEU A 409 6.62 -11.13 17.26
N ARG A 410 5.48 -11.22 17.97
CA ARG A 410 5.12 -10.25 19.01
C ARG A 410 6.19 -10.17 20.08
N ALA A 411 6.61 -11.32 20.62
CA ALA A 411 7.65 -11.38 21.66
C ALA A 411 8.98 -10.83 21.16
N ALA A 412 9.41 -11.20 19.93
CA ALA A 412 10.67 -10.73 19.36
C ALA A 412 10.69 -9.20 19.14
N THR A 413 9.59 -8.63 18.65
CA THR A 413 9.48 -7.19 18.41
C THR A 413 9.34 -6.38 19.71
N GLU A 414 8.59 -6.89 20.70
CA GLU A 414 8.56 -6.33 22.06
C GLU A 414 9.98 -6.36 22.69
N GLN A 415 10.70 -7.48 22.56
CA GLN A 415 12.06 -7.63 23.11
C GLN A 415 13.07 -6.67 22.45
N ALA A 416 12.89 -6.38 21.16
CA ALA A 416 13.69 -5.37 20.45
C ALA A 416 13.35 -3.92 20.84
N GLY A 417 12.35 -3.71 21.72
CA GLY A 417 11.95 -2.39 22.22
C GLY A 417 11.01 -1.61 21.31
N ARG A 418 10.54 -2.21 20.21
CA ARG A 418 9.60 -1.61 19.26
C ARG A 418 8.57 -2.66 18.83
N PRO A 419 7.45 -2.78 19.56
CA PRO A 419 6.38 -3.71 19.21
C PRO A 419 5.84 -3.42 17.82
N LEU A 420 5.84 -4.40 16.92
CA LEU A 420 5.30 -4.23 15.56
C LEU A 420 3.90 -4.85 15.45
N PRO A 421 2.97 -4.28 14.66
CA PRO A 421 1.83 -5.01 14.14
C PRO A 421 2.28 -6.27 13.40
N ILE A 422 1.64 -7.39 13.74
CA ILE A 422 1.95 -8.69 13.15
C ILE A 422 0.94 -8.98 12.05
N MET A 423 1.33 -8.75 10.80
CA MET A 423 0.49 -9.07 9.64
C MET A 423 0.87 -10.45 9.08
N MET A 424 -0.08 -11.39 9.20
CA MET A 424 -0.02 -12.72 8.63
C MET A 424 -0.67 -12.64 7.25
N ASP A 425 0.16 -12.56 6.21
CA ASP A 425 -0.31 -12.15 4.88
C ASP A 425 -0.50 -13.37 3.99
N GLU A 426 0.36 -14.37 4.13
CA GLU A 426 0.33 -15.54 3.26
C GLU A 426 0.49 -16.86 4.03
N PHE A 427 -0.44 -17.79 3.82
CA PHE A 427 -0.45 -19.10 4.47
C PHE A 427 -1.44 -20.04 3.80
N THR A 428 -1.25 -21.34 3.97
CA THR A 428 -2.21 -22.34 3.50
C THR A 428 -2.78 -23.15 4.64
N VAL A 429 -3.97 -23.69 4.43
CA VAL A 429 -4.59 -24.65 5.37
C VAL A 429 -3.96 -26.03 5.23
N ASP A 430 -3.87 -26.74 6.34
CA ASP A 430 -3.46 -28.15 6.33
C ASP A 430 -4.70 -29.04 6.10
N LYS A 431 -4.70 -29.75 4.97
CA LYS A 431 -5.70 -30.76 4.58
C LYS A 431 -5.12 -32.18 4.53
N GLY A 432 -3.93 -32.40 5.11
CA GLY A 432 -3.20 -33.66 5.02
C GLY A 432 -2.60 -33.94 3.63
N THR A 433 -2.41 -32.90 2.80
CA THR A 433 -1.74 -32.98 1.50
C THR A 433 -0.29 -32.52 1.62
N ASN A 434 0.60 -33.03 0.76
CA ASN A 434 2.02 -32.59 0.73
C ASN A 434 2.23 -31.28 -0.05
N ALA A 435 1.17 -30.57 -0.44
CA ALA A 435 1.24 -29.33 -1.23
C ALA A 435 1.08 -28.11 -0.32
N SER A 436 2.08 -27.84 0.53
CA SER A 436 1.99 -26.80 1.56
C SER A 436 1.95 -25.35 1.05
N HIS A 437 2.22 -25.13 -0.24
CA HIS A 437 2.18 -23.83 -0.90
C HIS A 437 0.90 -23.61 -1.72
N ASP A 438 0.07 -24.64 -1.89
CA ASP A 438 -1.12 -24.58 -2.73
C ASP A 438 -2.34 -24.17 -1.89
N PRO A 439 -2.89 -22.96 -2.07
CA PRO A 439 -4.04 -22.52 -1.28
C PRO A 439 -5.29 -23.34 -1.63
N ARG A 440 -6.20 -23.42 -0.66
CA ARG A 440 -7.51 -24.05 -0.81
C ARG A 440 -8.55 -23.18 -0.16
N ASP A 441 -9.63 -22.91 -0.89
CA ASP A 441 -10.77 -22.17 -0.35
C ASP A 441 -11.63 -23.10 0.52
N ASP A 442 -11.16 -23.31 1.74
CA ASP A 442 -11.87 -24.06 2.77
C ASP A 442 -12.15 -23.15 3.95
N ALA A 443 -13.29 -22.46 3.89
CA ALA A 443 -13.67 -21.46 4.87
C ALA A 443 -13.71 -22.01 6.31
N GLU A 444 -14.03 -23.29 6.49
CA GLU A 444 -14.07 -23.90 7.82
C GLU A 444 -12.66 -24.09 8.39
N LEU A 445 -11.74 -24.62 7.58
CA LEU A 445 -10.34 -24.77 7.99
C LEU A 445 -9.63 -23.42 8.11
N GLN A 446 -9.88 -22.49 7.20
CA GLN A 446 -9.36 -21.12 7.29
C GLN A 446 -9.82 -20.45 8.59
N ARG A 447 -11.09 -20.59 8.96
CA ARG A 447 -11.61 -20.08 10.24
C ARG A 447 -10.92 -20.70 11.46
N LYS A 448 -10.80 -22.03 11.49
CA LYS A 448 -10.31 -22.79 12.66
C LYS A 448 -8.79 -22.77 12.82
N GLN A 449 -8.06 -22.92 11.71
CA GLN A 449 -6.61 -23.05 11.71
C GLN A 449 -5.89 -21.70 11.58
N LYS A 450 -6.53 -20.69 10.98
CA LYS A 450 -5.87 -19.44 10.59
C LYS A 450 -6.47 -18.20 11.22
N LEU A 451 -7.76 -17.93 10.98
CA LEU A 451 -8.43 -16.69 11.42
C LEU A 451 -8.41 -16.50 12.95
N TRP A 452 -9.09 -17.37 13.70
CA TRP A 452 -9.16 -17.24 15.16
C TRP A 452 -7.80 -17.35 15.84
N PRO A 453 -6.94 -18.32 15.48
CA PRO A 453 -5.59 -18.40 16.03
C PRO A 453 -4.79 -17.11 15.82
N THR A 454 -4.85 -16.49 14.63
CA THR A 454 -4.14 -15.23 14.36
C THR A 454 -4.65 -14.10 15.25
N TYR A 455 -5.95 -13.89 15.29
CA TYR A 455 -6.51 -12.77 16.04
C TYR A 455 -6.36 -12.92 17.56
N LEU A 456 -6.53 -14.13 18.11
CA LEU A 456 -6.36 -14.38 19.54
C LEU A 456 -4.88 -14.34 19.97
N SER A 457 -3.96 -14.66 19.06
CA SER A 457 -2.53 -14.44 19.24
C SER A 457 -2.10 -12.98 19.03
N GLY A 458 -3.05 -12.08 18.76
CA GLY A 458 -2.82 -10.64 18.65
C GLY A 458 -2.22 -10.19 17.31
N GLY A 459 -2.48 -10.93 16.23
CA GLY A 459 -2.11 -10.58 14.86
C GLY A 459 -3.28 -10.03 14.03
N SER A 460 -2.97 -9.77 12.77
CA SER A 460 -3.84 -9.28 11.70
C SER A 460 -3.68 -10.19 10.47
N ILE A 461 -4.68 -10.30 9.59
CA ILE A 461 -4.68 -11.37 8.58
C ILE A 461 -5.14 -10.94 7.18
N GLU A 462 -4.45 -11.44 6.14
CA GLU A 462 -4.89 -11.49 4.74
C GLU A 462 -4.94 -12.96 4.29
N PHE A 463 -5.79 -13.27 3.31
CA PHE A 463 -5.97 -14.64 2.82
C PHE A 463 -5.50 -14.78 1.38
N ILE A 464 -4.52 -15.64 1.17
CA ILE A 464 -4.24 -16.25 -0.14
C ILE A 464 -5.40 -17.18 -0.52
N LEU A 465 -5.82 -17.09 -1.78
CA LEU A 465 -7.04 -17.74 -2.29
C LEU A 465 -6.71 -18.74 -3.41
N GLU A 466 -7.58 -19.73 -3.55
CA GLU A 466 -7.49 -20.70 -4.64
C GLU A 466 -7.55 -19.99 -6.01
N GLY A 467 -6.70 -20.39 -6.95
CA GLY A 467 -6.62 -19.78 -8.27
C GLY A 467 -5.50 -18.74 -8.42
N LEU A 468 -4.95 -18.20 -7.31
CA LEU A 468 -3.77 -17.31 -7.32
C LEU A 468 -3.93 -16.18 -8.37
N LEU A 469 -2.90 -15.98 -9.21
CA LEU A 469 -2.87 -15.11 -10.38
C LEU A 469 -4.02 -15.23 -11.38
N LYS A 470 -4.79 -16.33 -11.34
CA LYS A 470 -5.94 -16.57 -12.23
C LYS A 470 -7.28 -16.25 -11.56
N LEU A 471 -7.26 -15.74 -10.33
CA LEU A 471 -8.47 -15.40 -9.62
C LEU A 471 -9.17 -14.21 -10.28
N ASP A 472 -10.28 -14.49 -10.94
CA ASP A 472 -11.08 -13.48 -11.65
C ASP A 472 -12.42 -13.18 -10.94
N SER A 473 -12.66 -13.77 -9.77
CA SER A 473 -13.90 -13.62 -9.03
C SER A 473 -13.67 -13.82 -7.53
N PHE A 474 -14.18 -12.90 -6.71
CA PHE A 474 -14.23 -13.08 -5.26
C PHE A 474 -15.47 -13.86 -4.79
N LYS A 475 -16.32 -14.29 -5.73
CA LYS A 475 -17.60 -14.97 -5.50
C LYS A 475 -17.48 -16.48 -5.72
N THR A 476 -17.44 -17.22 -4.62
CA THR A 476 -17.79 -18.63 -4.54
C THR A 476 -18.49 -18.87 -3.19
N PRO A 477 -19.27 -19.95 -3.01
CA PRO A 477 -19.85 -20.27 -1.70
C PRO A 477 -18.81 -20.35 -0.57
N ALA A 478 -17.62 -20.86 -0.88
CA ALA A 478 -16.51 -20.95 0.08
C ALA A 478 -15.95 -19.57 0.43
N ARG A 479 -15.65 -18.72 -0.57
CA ARG A 479 -15.15 -17.35 -0.34
C ARG A 479 -16.16 -16.49 0.40
N GLU A 480 -17.45 -16.60 0.05
CA GLU A 480 -18.50 -15.88 0.76
C GLU A 480 -18.60 -16.31 2.23
N ALA A 481 -18.49 -17.61 2.51
CA ALA A 481 -18.44 -18.11 3.89
C ALA A 481 -17.19 -17.59 4.63
N LEU A 482 -16.03 -17.57 3.97
CA LEU A 482 -14.80 -17.01 4.52
C LEU A 482 -14.98 -15.54 4.90
N TRP A 483 -15.49 -14.70 3.99
CA TRP A 483 -15.68 -13.27 4.26
C TRP A 483 -16.64 -13.01 5.41
N ASN A 484 -17.71 -13.81 5.51
CA ASN A 484 -18.61 -13.74 6.67
C ASN A 484 -17.87 -14.11 7.97
N TYR A 485 -17.02 -15.14 7.96
CA TYR A 485 -16.24 -15.49 9.16
C TYR A 485 -15.24 -14.41 9.55
N VAL A 486 -14.53 -13.82 8.58
CA VAL A 486 -13.61 -12.70 8.81
C VAL A 486 -14.35 -11.53 9.43
N TRP A 487 -15.52 -11.17 8.88
CA TRP A 487 -16.36 -10.12 9.41
C TRP A 487 -16.80 -10.41 10.86
N TYR A 488 -17.40 -11.57 11.14
CA TYR A 488 -17.90 -11.89 12.48
C TYR A 488 -16.78 -11.93 13.53
N ALA A 489 -15.60 -12.45 13.16
CA ALA A 489 -14.46 -12.48 14.07
C ALA A 489 -13.93 -11.07 14.37
N ARG A 490 -13.89 -10.19 13.36
CA ARG A 490 -13.53 -8.78 13.55
C ARG A 490 -14.56 -8.03 14.37
N GLU A 491 -15.84 -8.16 14.05
CA GLU A 491 -16.92 -7.51 14.79
C GLU A 491 -16.86 -7.87 16.28
N PHE A 492 -16.68 -9.16 16.60
CA PHE A 492 -16.51 -9.61 17.98
C PHE A 492 -15.30 -8.97 18.70
N LEU A 493 -14.15 -8.86 18.02
CA LEU A 493 -12.95 -8.29 18.64
C LEU A 493 -12.97 -6.77 18.69
N GLU A 494 -13.62 -6.11 17.74
CA GLU A 494 -13.77 -4.65 17.68
C GLU A 494 -14.73 -4.14 18.80
N GLU A 495 -15.54 -5.02 19.40
CA GLU A 495 -16.28 -4.75 20.65
C GLU A 495 -15.39 -4.79 21.91
N LEU A 496 -14.18 -5.34 21.80
CA LEU A 496 -13.20 -5.46 22.88
C LEU A 496 -12.05 -4.46 22.70
N PRO A 497 -11.30 -4.11 23.76
CA PRO A 497 -10.06 -3.36 23.63
C PRO A 497 -8.94 -4.27 23.12
N PHE A 498 -9.11 -4.85 21.92
CA PHE A 498 -8.19 -5.85 21.36
C PHE A 498 -6.75 -5.36 21.27
N TRP A 499 -6.54 -4.05 21.11
CA TRP A 499 -5.22 -3.43 21.09
C TRP A 499 -4.46 -3.51 22.43
N GLU A 500 -5.17 -3.73 23.54
CA GLU A 500 -4.59 -3.92 24.88
C GLU A 500 -4.49 -5.39 25.27
N MET A 501 -5.12 -6.27 24.51
CA MET A 501 -5.16 -7.70 24.79
C MET A 501 -3.81 -8.35 24.51
N LYS A 502 -3.52 -9.39 25.29
CA LYS A 502 -2.35 -10.26 25.10
C LYS A 502 -2.78 -11.73 25.05
N PRO A 503 -2.08 -12.56 24.27
CA PRO A 503 -2.27 -14.02 24.30
C PRO A 503 -2.10 -14.55 25.71
N ALA A 504 -2.95 -15.50 26.10
CA ALA A 504 -3.03 -15.99 27.47
C ALA A 504 -3.28 -17.50 27.51
N ASP A 505 -2.52 -18.27 26.74
CA ASP A 505 -2.62 -19.73 26.63
C ASP A 505 -2.81 -20.48 27.95
N PRO A 506 -2.16 -20.12 29.08
CA PRO A 506 -2.38 -20.81 30.35
C PRO A 506 -3.82 -20.77 30.87
N LEU A 507 -4.67 -19.85 30.37
CA LEU A 507 -6.10 -19.79 30.72
C LEU A 507 -6.93 -20.92 30.09
N SER A 508 -6.40 -21.61 29.07
CA SER A 508 -7.06 -22.75 28.41
C SER A 508 -6.97 -24.08 29.20
N ARG A 509 -6.41 -24.08 30.42
CA ARG A 509 -6.26 -25.29 31.24
C ARG A 509 -7.61 -25.73 31.81
N GLY A 510 -8.23 -26.73 31.18
CA GLY A 510 -9.47 -27.33 31.68
C GLY A 510 -10.19 -28.33 30.77
N GLN A 511 -9.84 -28.44 29.48
CA GLN A 511 -10.38 -29.51 28.62
C GLN A 511 -9.45 -30.74 28.65
N PRO A 512 -9.95 -31.93 29.00
CA PRO A 512 -9.27 -33.17 28.64
C PRO A 512 -9.19 -33.21 27.11
N SER A 513 -7.99 -33.43 26.57
CA SER A 513 -7.82 -33.72 25.16
C SER A 513 -8.66 -34.95 24.80
N THR A 514 -9.79 -34.76 24.12
CA THR A 514 -10.39 -35.86 23.36
C THR A 514 -9.49 -36.10 22.15
N SER A 515 -8.73 -37.19 22.21
CA SER A 515 -8.24 -38.02 21.09
C SER A 515 -9.06 -37.82 19.80
N GLU A 516 -8.56 -37.75 18.57
CA GLU A 516 -7.41 -38.30 17.84
C GLU A 516 -7.39 -37.52 16.50
N SER A 517 -6.29 -36.95 16.03
CA SER A 517 -5.46 -37.59 15.00
C SER A 517 -4.29 -36.66 14.66
N ALA A 518 -3.13 -36.90 15.26
CA ALA A 518 -1.87 -36.36 14.77
C ALA A 518 -0.75 -37.31 15.15
N LYS A 519 -0.52 -38.31 14.28
CA LYS A 519 0.81 -38.91 14.17
C LYS A 519 1.72 -37.87 13.52
N ALA A 520 2.30 -37.00 14.32
CA ALA A 520 3.50 -36.27 13.96
C ALA A 520 4.41 -36.29 15.19
N ARG A 521 5.40 -37.19 15.18
CA ARG A 521 6.51 -37.15 16.12
C ARG A 521 7.21 -35.80 15.94
N PRO A 522 7.47 -35.02 17.00
CA PRO A 522 8.42 -33.92 16.89
C PRO A 522 9.83 -34.49 16.66
N PRO A 523 10.69 -33.84 15.85
CA PRO A 523 12.11 -34.19 15.80
C PRO A 523 12.78 -33.84 17.15
N PRO A 524 13.84 -34.56 17.54
CA PRO A 524 14.39 -34.46 18.88
C PRO A 524 15.13 -33.14 19.10
N TRP A 525 14.73 -32.41 20.14
CA TRP A 525 15.47 -31.30 20.73
C TRP A 525 16.65 -31.84 21.57
N ASP A 526 17.87 -31.34 21.30
CA ASP A 526 19.12 -31.64 22.04
C ASP A 526 19.06 -31.01 23.45
N PRO A 527 19.06 -31.79 24.55
CA PRO A 527 19.06 -31.27 25.90
C PRO A 527 20.49 -31.29 26.47
N ARG A 528 21.23 -30.20 26.27
CA ARG A 528 22.35 -29.86 27.16
C ARG A 528 21.98 -28.62 27.93
N PHE A 529 21.35 -28.79 29.08
CA PHE A 529 21.62 -28.08 30.34
C PHE A 529 20.56 -28.47 31.39
N SER A 530 20.97 -29.34 32.31
CA SER A 530 20.47 -29.47 33.68
C SER A 530 21.40 -30.43 34.44
N PRO A 531 21.43 -30.48 35.79
CA PRO A 531 20.59 -29.75 36.75
C PRO A 531 21.39 -29.14 37.94
N ASN A 532 20.72 -28.39 38.81
CA ASN A 532 20.77 -28.73 40.24
C ASN A 532 19.55 -28.22 41.03
N PRO A 533 18.98 -29.00 41.97
CA PRO A 533 17.82 -28.64 42.79
C PRO A 533 18.19 -28.33 44.26
N ALA A 534 17.36 -27.56 44.95
CA ALA A 534 16.98 -27.73 46.37
C ALA A 534 16.28 -26.47 46.91
N GLY A 535 15.22 -26.66 47.70
CA GLY A 535 14.68 -25.59 48.56
C GLY A 535 13.16 -25.67 48.80
N SER A 536 12.74 -26.58 49.66
CA SER A 536 11.42 -26.62 50.30
C SER A 536 11.23 -25.51 51.34
N MET A 537 10.03 -24.92 51.46
CA MET A 537 9.23 -24.75 52.69
C MET A 537 7.97 -23.88 52.44
N PRO A 538 6.91 -23.99 53.28
CA PRO A 538 5.53 -23.64 52.94
C PRO A 538 5.06 -22.30 53.54
N SER A 539 4.00 -21.70 52.97
CA SER A 539 3.18 -20.73 53.70
C SER A 539 1.73 -20.68 53.20
N THR A 540 0.83 -20.99 54.13
CA THR A 540 -0.62 -20.79 54.14
C THR A 540 -1.04 -19.32 53.99
N PHE A 541 -2.12 -19.03 53.24
CA PHE A 541 -2.99 -17.86 53.40
C PHE A 541 -4.38 -18.15 52.77
N PRO A 542 -5.46 -17.41 53.13
CA PRO A 542 -6.78 -17.97 53.37
C PRO A 542 -7.72 -17.81 52.16
N ARG A 543 -8.78 -18.62 52.13
CA ARG A 543 -9.92 -18.48 51.22
C ARG A 543 -10.54 -17.07 51.29
N PRO A 544 -10.91 -16.47 50.16
CA PRO A 544 -12.01 -15.51 50.11
C PRO A 544 -13.33 -16.21 49.78
N THR A 545 -14.34 -15.91 50.58
CA THR A 545 -15.76 -16.24 50.39
C THR A 545 -16.44 -15.22 49.49
N ARG A 546 -16.84 -15.63 48.28
CA ARG A 546 -18.09 -15.33 47.53
C ARG A 546 -17.84 -15.51 46.02
N PRO A 547 -18.74 -16.16 45.27
CA PRO A 547 -18.54 -16.37 43.85
C PRO A 547 -18.88 -15.06 43.11
N ALA A 548 -17.87 -14.40 42.56
CA ALA A 548 -18.09 -13.57 41.38
C ALA A 548 -18.23 -14.54 40.21
N THR A 549 -19.39 -14.55 39.55
CA THR A 549 -19.56 -15.19 38.26
C THR A 549 -18.64 -14.49 37.27
N SER A 550 -17.42 -15.01 37.10
CA SER A 550 -16.53 -14.61 36.01
C SER A 550 -16.94 -15.40 34.78
N THR A 551 -17.38 -14.70 33.74
CA THR A 551 -17.47 -15.25 32.40
C THR A 551 -16.05 -15.62 31.97
N SER A 552 -15.78 -16.90 31.78
CA SER A 552 -14.49 -17.39 31.30
C SER A 552 -14.29 -16.94 29.86
N GLN A 553 -13.44 -15.93 29.65
CA GLN A 553 -12.91 -15.60 28.32
C GLN A 553 -11.38 -15.66 28.39
N ALA A 554 -10.77 -16.29 27.39
CA ALA A 554 -9.34 -16.63 27.32
C ALA A 554 -8.42 -15.41 27.05
N LEU A 555 -8.87 -14.19 27.39
CA LEU A 555 -8.21 -12.94 27.04
C LEU A 555 -8.04 -12.08 28.28
N ARG A 556 -6.80 -11.67 28.57
CA ARG A 556 -6.48 -10.86 29.75
C ARG A 556 -6.34 -9.39 29.34
N ILE A 557 -7.17 -8.53 29.93
CA ILE A 557 -6.97 -7.08 29.92
C ILE A 557 -6.07 -6.72 31.12
N PRO A 558 -4.93 -6.05 30.95
CA PRO A 558 -4.12 -5.60 32.07
C PRO A 558 -4.86 -4.54 32.90
N THR A 559 -4.98 -4.73 34.21
CA THR A 559 -5.45 -3.68 35.12
C THR A 559 -4.36 -2.63 35.31
N ARG A 560 -4.57 -1.39 34.85
CA ARG A 560 -3.66 -0.27 35.13
C ARG A 560 -3.77 0.14 36.61
N GLY A 561 -2.77 -0.24 37.41
CA GLY A 561 -2.55 0.34 38.73
C GLY A 561 -1.98 1.74 38.61
N VAL A 562 -2.64 2.72 39.21
CA VAL A 562 -2.11 4.09 39.38
C VAL A 562 -0.96 4.03 40.38
N GLY A 563 0.27 4.26 39.91
CA GLY A 563 1.45 4.40 40.74
C GLY A 563 1.98 5.83 40.69
N THR A 564 1.91 6.54 41.81
CA THR A 564 2.43 7.89 42.04
C THR A 564 3.90 7.87 42.51
N THR A 565 4.74 8.69 41.85
CA THR A 565 6.01 9.32 42.32
C THR A 565 7.24 8.39 42.56
N GLN A 566 8.53 8.77 42.49
CA GLN A 566 9.29 10.05 42.53
C GLN A 566 10.55 9.97 41.64
N GLY A 567 11.14 11.13 41.31
CA GLY A 567 12.36 11.26 40.52
C GLY A 567 13.68 11.30 41.30
N SER A 568 14.78 11.14 40.56
CA SER A 568 16.17 11.61 40.75
C SER A 568 16.96 11.06 39.55
N GLY A 569 18.04 11.59 38.99
CA GLY A 569 18.97 12.67 39.26
C GLY A 569 20.23 12.37 38.41
N SER A 570 20.63 13.32 37.56
CA SER A 570 21.90 13.47 36.82
C SER A 570 22.98 12.36 36.75
N SER A 571 23.57 12.15 35.56
CA SER A 571 25.02 12.45 35.33
C SER A 571 25.42 12.38 33.84
N LYS A 572 26.39 13.24 33.49
CA LYS A 572 27.05 13.41 32.18
C LYS A 572 28.17 12.38 31.99
N ALA A 573 28.42 11.95 30.74
CA ALA A 573 29.76 11.58 30.28
C ALA A 573 29.94 11.81 28.76
N LYS A 574 31.07 12.41 28.41
CA LYS A 574 31.55 12.77 27.06
C LYS A 574 32.44 11.66 26.44
N PRO A 575 32.80 11.74 25.14
CA PRO A 575 33.17 10.59 24.32
C PRO A 575 34.67 10.27 24.30
N ARG A 576 35.02 9.04 23.91
CA ARG A 576 36.40 8.61 23.61
C ARG A 576 36.64 8.57 22.09
N ARG A 577 37.76 9.19 21.68
CA ARG A 577 38.44 9.06 20.38
C ARG A 577 39.58 8.04 20.48
N SER A 578 39.83 7.32 19.40
CA SER A 578 41.15 6.78 18.95
C SER A 578 40.96 6.37 17.47
N ARG A 579 41.51 7.04 16.44
CA ARG A 579 42.89 7.22 15.93
C ARG A 579 43.69 5.94 15.61
N GLY A 580 44.02 5.82 14.32
CA GLY A 580 45.21 5.17 13.74
C GLY A 580 44.94 3.82 13.05
N ALA A 581 45.51 3.42 11.91
CA ALA A 581 46.35 4.06 10.91
C ALA A 581 46.56 3.07 9.72
N VAL A 582 46.47 3.57 8.48
CA VAL A 582 47.46 3.45 7.37
C VAL A 582 48.00 2.08 6.89
N GLY A 583 47.98 1.90 5.56
CA GLY A 583 48.87 1.03 4.76
C GLY A 583 48.14 0.46 3.52
N SER A 584 48.04 1.11 2.36
CA SER A 584 49.02 1.40 1.29
C SER A 584 49.45 0.21 0.41
N ARG A 585 49.36 0.44 -0.92
CA ARG A 585 50.04 -0.19 -2.07
C ARG A 585 49.50 -1.55 -2.54
N SER A 586 49.56 -1.94 -3.81
CA SER A 586 49.73 -1.34 -5.16
C SER A 586 49.90 -2.53 -6.12
N GLY A 587 49.42 -2.49 -7.36
CA GLY A 587 50.15 -3.15 -8.47
C GLY A 587 49.39 -4.01 -9.48
N ARG A 588 49.20 -3.41 -10.68
CA ARG A 588 49.52 -3.92 -12.04
C ARG A 588 48.76 -5.10 -12.68
N ARG A 589 48.07 -4.73 -13.78
CA ARG A 589 48.21 -5.16 -15.20
C ARG A 589 48.30 -6.66 -15.54
N ARG A 590 47.40 -7.12 -16.43
CA ARG A 590 47.72 -7.44 -17.85
C ARG A 590 46.46 -7.76 -18.66
N ALA A 591 46.56 -7.47 -19.95
CA ALA A 591 45.59 -7.69 -21.02
C ALA A 591 45.94 -8.93 -21.85
N THR A 592 44.95 -9.49 -22.57
CA THR A 592 44.96 -10.18 -23.88
C THR A 592 43.64 -10.96 -24.04
N ARG A 593 43.00 -11.23 -25.19
CA ARG A 593 42.89 -10.68 -26.56
C ARG A 593 41.91 -11.64 -27.31
N THR A 594 40.99 -11.11 -28.13
CA THR A 594 40.43 -11.66 -29.41
C THR A 594 39.63 -12.99 -29.49
N ARG A 595 38.39 -12.92 -30.03
CA ARG A 595 37.93 -13.28 -31.41
C ARG A 595 36.38 -13.24 -31.46
N ILE A 596 35.74 -12.39 -32.28
CA ILE A 596 35.29 -12.54 -33.68
C ILE A 596 34.26 -13.67 -33.92
N GLY A 597 33.05 -13.27 -34.34
CA GLY A 597 32.04 -14.08 -35.03
C GLY A 597 30.84 -13.22 -35.44
N SER A 598 30.76 -12.86 -36.71
CA SER A 598 29.71 -12.06 -37.38
C SER A 598 28.61 -12.94 -37.99
N PHE A 599 27.43 -12.34 -38.27
CA PHE A 599 26.52 -12.45 -39.46
C PHE A 599 25.07 -12.08 -39.03
N CYS A 600 24.49 -10.95 -39.49
CA CYS A 600 23.54 -10.80 -40.63
C CYS A 600 22.16 -11.46 -40.38
N SER A 601 20.96 -10.93 -40.64
CA SER A 601 20.42 -9.74 -41.33
C SER A 601 18.91 -9.64 -40.98
N ARG A 602 18.28 -8.46 -41.10
CA ARG A 602 16.81 -8.19 -40.94
C ARG A 602 16.02 -8.38 -42.29
N PRO A 603 14.75 -7.90 -42.45
CA PRO A 603 13.40 -8.51 -42.31
C PRO A 603 12.64 -8.45 -43.69
N PRO A 604 11.30 -8.18 -43.89
CA PRO A 604 10.06 -8.11 -43.06
C PRO A 604 8.80 -8.79 -43.70
N THR A 605 7.59 -8.67 -43.08
CA THR A 605 6.30 -8.18 -43.68
C THR A 605 5.05 -8.37 -42.78
N ASP A 606 4.45 -7.25 -42.36
CA ASP A 606 3.05 -6.75 -42.46
C ASP A 606 1.77 -7.46 -41.92
N PRO A 607 0.68 -6.67 -41.62
CA PRO A 607 -0.26 -6.85 -40.50
C PRO A 607 -1.75 -7.15 -40.92
N PRO A 608 -2.77 -7.13 -40.01
CA PRO A 608 -4.06 -7.83 -40.18
C PRO A 608 -5.22 -7.00 -40.76
N ARG A 609 -6.33 -7.67 -41.13
CA ARG A 609 -7.62 -7.05 -41.54
C ARG A 609 -8.70 -7.16 -40.44
N PRO A 610 -9.62 -6.19 -40.32
CA PRO A 610 -10.72 -6.18 -39.33
C PRO A 610 -12.06 -6.72 -39.90
N PRO A 611 -13.05 -7.06 -39.05
CA PRO A 611 -14.44 -7.29 -39.46
C PRO A 611 -15.32 -6.01 -39.34
N PRO A 612 -16.47 -5.95 -40.05
CA PRO A 612 -17.35 -4.78 -40.14
C PRO A 612 -18.39 -4.66 -38.98
N PRO A 613 -19.09 -3.50 -38.85
CA PRO A 613 -19.91 -3.15 -37.68
C PRO A 613 -21.44 -3.28 -37.89
N CYS A 614 -22.18 -2.88 -36.84
CA CYS A 614 -23.63 -2.61 -36.75
C CYS A 614 -24.51 -3.84 -36.40
N THR A 615 -25.50 -3.77 -35.51
CA THR A 615 -26.53 -2.73 -35.30
C THR A 615 -27.10 -2.72 -33.87
N GLN A 616 -27.57 -1.53 -33.46
CA GLN A 616 -28.51 -1.27 -32.38
C GLN A 616 -29.82 -2.06 -32.53
N GLU A 617 -30.45 -2.41 -31.40
CA GLU A 617 -31.91 -2.34 -31.33
C GLU A 617 -32.39 -1.89 -29.93
N SER A 618 -33.19 -0.83 -29.97
CA SER A 618 -33.95 -0.20 -28.90
C SER A 618 -35.18 -1.01 -28.50
N ARG A 619 -35.60 -0.90 -27.23
CA ARG A 619 -36.99 -0.86 -26.69
C ARG A 619 -36.94 -1.37 -25.24
N GLY A 620 -37.67 -0.86 -24.26
CA GLY A 620 -38.69 0.17 -24.21
C GLY A 620 -39.08 0.36 -22.74
N ARG A 621 -39.57 1.56 -22.44
CA ARG A 621 -40.04 2.04 -21.13
C ARG A 621 -41.07 1.09 -20.49
N ARG A 622 -41.09 1.05 -19.14
CA ARG A 622 -42.34 1.19 -18.37
C ARG A 622 -42.07 1.66 -16.94
N ASN A 623 -42.64 2.83 -16.65
CA ASN A 623 -42.81 3.40 -15.32
C ASN A 623 -43.78 2.55 -14.48
N HIS A 624 -43.48 2.37 -13.19
CA HIS A 624 -44.53 2.32 -12.17
C HIS A 624 -44.09 3.07 -10.91
N ARG A 625 -44.74 4.22 -10.68
CA ARG A 625 -44.86 4.86 -9.36
C ARG A 625 -45.79 4.01 -8.49
N LYS A 626 -45.42 3.74 -7.25
CA LYS A 626 -46.33 3.77 -6.09
C LYS A 626 -45.63 4.36 -4.87
N ARG A 627 -46.35 5.30 -4.24
CA ARG A 627 -46.02 6.03 -3.00
C ARG A 627 -46.48 5.24 -1.76
N TRP A 628 -46.06 5.77 -0.60
CA TRP A 628 -46.53 5.57 0.79
C TRP A 628 -45.79 4.45 1.54
N GLY A 629 -45.33 4.61 2.78
CA GLY A 629 -45.46 5.70 3.75
C GLY A 629 -44.70 5.29 5.02
N SER A 630 -44.28 6.27 5.81
CA SER A 630 -43.60 6.09 7.10
C SER A 630 -44.48 5.41 8.15
N LEU A 631 -43.88 4.66 9.09
CA LEU A 631 -44.18 4.76 10.52
C LEU A 631 -43.13 4.04 11.38
N ARG A 632 -42.97 4.54 12.60
CA ARG A 632 -41.92 4.29 13.61
C ARG A 632 -42.23 3.10 14.53
N ASN A 633 -41.22 2.76 15.34
CA ASN A 633 -41.20 1.98 16.60
C ASN A 633 -41.31 0.46 16.40
N GLY A 634 -40.63 -0.42 17.12
CA GLY A 634 -39.80 -0.33 18.32
C GLY A 634 -39.74 -1.75 18.92
N SER A 635 -38.59 -2.14 19.46
CA SER A 635 -38.39 -3.24 20.43
C SER A 635 -39.06 -4.60 20.15
N THR A 636 -38.34 -5.53 19.51
CA THR A 636 -38.34 -6.95 19.91
C THR A 636 -37.15 -7.64 19.24
N ILE A 637 -36.19 -8.17 19.99
CA ILE A 637 -35.43 -9.41 19.72
C ILE A 637 -34.58 -9.67 20.98
N TRP A 638 -35.18 -10.40 21.92
CA TRP A 638 -34.46 -11.32 22.79
C TRP A 638 -34.82 -12.72 22.29
N ARG A 639 -33.83 -13.61 22.24
CA ARG A 639 -33.83 -15.00 21.70
C ARG A 639 -33.39 -15.14 20.24
N ARG A 640 -32.07 -15.31 20.06
CA ARG A 640 -31.46 -16.47 19.38
C ARG A 640 -29.94 -16.37 19.53
N LEU A 641 -29.41 -16.83 20.65
CA LEU A 641 -27.99 -17.13 20.82
C LEU A 641 -27.90 -18.46 21.57
N SER A 642 -27.75 -19.53 20.81
CA SER A 642 -27.43 -20.86 21.32
C SER A 642 -26.91 -21.70 20.15
N VAL A 643 -25.75 -21.33 19.59
CA VAL A 643 -24.75 -22.23 18.98
C VAL A 643 -23.41 -21.48 18.97
N VAL A 644 -22.73 -21.44 20.11
CA VAL A 644 -21.27 -21.26 20.20
C VAL A 644 -20.81 -22.27 21.25
N GLU A 645 -20.69 -23.51 20.82
CA GLU A 645 -19.87 -24.52 21.50
C GLU A 645 -18.93 -25.11 20.44
N ALA A 646 -17.69 -25.38 20.85
CA ALA A 646 -16.50 -25.68 20.06
C ALA A 646 -15.67 -24.46 19.62
N ALA A 647 -15.09 -23.78 20.62
CA ALA A 647 -13.77 -23.16 20.51
C ALA A 647 -12.71 -24.22 20.85
#